data_AF-A0A8H5P1V3-F1
#
_entry.id   AF-A0A8H5P1V3-F1
#
_cell.length_a   1.000
_cell.length_b   1.000
_cell.length_c   1.000
_cell.angle_alpha   90.00
_cell.angle_beta   90.00
_cell.angle_gamma   90.00
#
_symmetry.space_group_name_H-M   'P 1'
#
loop_
_entity.id
_entity.type
_entity.pdbx_description
1 polymer ?
#
loop_
_entity_poly.entity_id
_entity_poly.type
_entity_poly.pdbx_seq_one_letter_code
_entity_poly.pdbx_strand_id
1 'polypeptide(L)'
;MEALKARFPDLAFCPLRKPTGFDPATIHLPVGHVKAEGRRPFTVESVFARDVEVLMRDGIKIYSDVFRPASSSDPGGQVPAIIAWSPYGKDSSMPFISHIHGDYKQLIDTEGHSYDHMGPFRCGLKLDQTSGYEKFEAPDPADWCARGYAVINPDARGAGFSEGDIAQWGDQEAFDLHDLIDWVSKQPWCNGCVGTAGNSWLAIAQINVAARNPHPALKAIAPWEAATDGYNDFMARGGIPRSGFMRMLYQTMTGNRGAEDGGAMVEKRPLFDEYWATKVIPVENIDLPMYLTASYSTCLHSRGSFETFAKAKSTQRWLRVHHTQEWYDIYRKKNNDELQKFFDRYCKGISNDWEQTPRLRLSLLGFAGSPAKTIVERAEAAFPVPGTEYRKFYLDATTLSLSLEKPAAESSTSYEAHHMTDCTDFSVRFHEYTEVSGYPVVKLWMSCDEHDDMDVNIQIRKIDANGKLLTSLNDPCPVPAEEVANTNVAKFLGCDGMLRASHRVSKEIVDGLPRYKHNRSEKIPPGTIIDLEIPLWPIEQTFKVLEDHDSGHDEEVESSTQSISSSILQYRQENGRTYHGYKDGKYNVPNDEEENERLDLQHALFLRTFDDRLGFAPPCKPEAKVQHVLDVGTGTGIWVMDYADDHPSAEVIGVDLSPIQPSFVPPNVRFIIDDIEEEWQYSSKFDYIHSRMMNSSIADWESYATKIFENLEPGGYTELQEIDVFTKSDDGTLTPQHNLWQWAKLLYDASVKLGRPYFDPSNIKDVLTKVGFEDVTEAKFKWPSNRWPKDKKHKELGVWNNENANFFLEAVAMAPLTRALGWSREEVTVFIAQARKEVNDPRIHAYWPIISVYGRKPVK
;
A
#
# COMPACT_ATOMS: atom_id res chain seq x y z
N MET A 1 5.54 29.68 6.54
CA MET A 1 5.70 29.16 5.16
C MET A 1 6.67 30.02 4.37
N GLU A 2 6.46 31.33 4.25
CA GLU A 2 7.37 32.22 3.49
C GLU A 2 8.82 32.19 4.00
N ALA A 3 9.03 32.08 5.32
CA ALA A 3 10.39 31.89 5.87
C ALA A 3 11.04 30.58 5.42
N LEU A 4 10.25 29.49 5.27
CA LEU A 4 10.75 28.20 4.78
C LEU A 4 11.12 28.31 3.29
N LYS A 5 10.26 28.93 2.47
CA LYS A 5 10.52 29.21 1.05
C LYS A 5 11.74 30.11 0.83
N ALA A 6 11.92 31.12 1.68
CA ALA A 6 13.09 31.99 1.63
C ALA A 6 14.39 31.26 1.99
N ARG A 7 14.33 30.33 2.96
CA ARG A 7 15.48 29.52 3.37
C ARG A 7 15.83 28.43 2.35
N PHE A 8 14.83 27.87 1.69
CA PHE A 8 14.98 26.80 0.71
C PHE A 8 14.26 27.21 -0.60
N PRO A 9 14.92 27.98 -1.48
CA PRO A 9 14.33 28.44 -2.74
C PRO A 9 13.95 27.31 -3.70
N ASP A 10 14.43 26.11 -3.41
CA ASP A 10 14.30 24.91 -4.20
C ASP A 10 13.19 23.97 -3.67
N LEU A 11 12.38 24.41 -2.70
CA LEU A 11 11.22 23.66 -2.19
C LEU A 11 10.27 23.25 -3.33
N ALA A 12 9.88 21.98 -3.31
CA ALA A 12 8.85 21.44 -4.18
C ALA A 12 7.46 21.57 -3.52
N PHE A 13 6.45 21.74 -4.36
CA PHE A 13 5.05 21.80 -3.94
C PHE A 13 4.19 20.90 -4.82
N CYS A 14 3.28 20.17 -4.18
CA CYS A 14 2.28 19.36 -4.85
C CYS A 14 0.97 20.16 -4.91
N PRO A 15 0.39 20.42 -6.09
CA PRO A 15 -0.91 21.08 -6.19
C PRO A 15 -2.00 20.16 -5.61
N LEU A 16 -2.92 20.75 -4.85
CA LEU A 16 -4.02 20.01 -4.24
C LEU A 16 -5.31 20.17 -5.03
N ARG A 17 -6.24 19.25 -4.79
CA ARG A 17 -7.58 19.33 -5.37
C ARG A 17 -8.39 20.40 -4.66
N LYS A 18 -9.26 21.07 -5.40
CA LYS A 18 -10.15 22.07 -4.81
C LYS A 18 -11.14 21.40 -3.86
N PRO A 19 -11.33 21.95 -2.65
CA PRO A 19 -12.34 21.46 -1.73
C PRO A 19 -13.76 21.70 -2.28
N THR A 20 -14.71 20.88 -1.86
CA THR A 20 -16.15 21.03 -2.16
C THR A 20 -16.93 21.02 -0.84
N GLY A 21 -18.12 21.65 -0.84
CA GLY A 21 -19.02 21.63 0.32
C GLY A 21 -18.54 22.49 1.51
N PHE A 22 -18.75 23.81 1.42
CA PHE A 22 -18.59 24.73 2.55
C PHE A 22 -19.97 25.20 3.00
N ASP A 23 -20.35 24.89 4.24
CA ASP A 23 -21.69 25.17 4.73
C ASP A 23 -21.68 25.45 6.26
N PRO A 24 -21.18 26.63 6.68
CA PRO A 24 -21.12 27.00 8.08
C PRO A 24 -22.48 26.95 8.75
N ALA A 25 -22.60 26.13 9.79
CA ALA A 25 -23.86 25.90 10.47
C ALA A 25 -23.63 25.52 11.94
N THR A 26 -24.60 25.83 12.80
CA THR A 26 -24.68 25.25 14.14
C THR A 26 -25.87 24.32 14.18
N ILE A 27 -25.61 23.04 14.41
CA ILE A 27 -26.56 21.95 14.33
C ILE A 27 -26.71 21.34 15.72
N HIS A 28 -27.94 21.10 16.14
CA HIS A 28 -28.25 20.37 17.36
C HIS A 28 -28.42 18.89 17.05
N LEU A 29 -27.67 18.04 17.74
CA LEU A 29 -27.66 16.60 17.58
C LEU A 29 -28.35 15.96 18.81
N PRO A 30 -29.61 15.51 18.68
CA PRO A 30 -30.34 14.92 19.80
C PRO A 30 -29.78 13.55 20.21
N VAL A 31 -30.13 13.09 21.42
CA VAL A 31 -29.88 11.71 21.85
C VAL A 31 -30.48 10.73 20.84
N GLY A 32 -29.69 9.75 20.42
CA GLY A 32 -30.05 8.77 19.40
C GLY A 32 -29.74 9.20 17.96
N HIS A 33 -29.24 10.43 17.74
CA HIS A 33 -28.81 10.88 16.42
C HIS A 33 -27.69 9.99 15.87
N VAL A 34 -27.84 9.56 14.62
CA VAL A 34 -26.84 8.80 13.85
C VAL A 34 -26.55 9.52 12.54
N LYS A 35 -25.28 9.53 12.09
CA LYS A 35 -24.93 10.08 10.77
C LYS A 35 -25.49 9.22 9.63
N ALA A 36 -25.44 7.90 9.82
CA ALA A 36 -25.93 6.89 8.88
C ALA A 36 -26.34 5.63 9.65
N GLU A 37 -27.11 4.75 9.01
CA GLU A 37 -27.55 3.48 9.60
C GLU A 37 -26.35 2.62 10.06
N GLY A 38 -26.50 1.99 11.24
CA GLY A 38 -25.47 1.13 11.83
C GLY A 38 -24.27 1.85 12.46
N ARG A 39 -24.14 3.18 12.32
CA ARG A 39 -23.10 3.98 12.99
C ARG A 39 -23.43 4.23 14.46
N ARG A 40 -22.40 4.60 15.23
CA ARG A 40 -22.54 4.95 16.65
C ARG A 40 -23.51 6.13 16.84
N PRO A 41 -24.55 6.00 17.69
CA PRO A 41 -25.42 7.12 18.02
C PRO A 41 -24.79 8.05 19.07
N PHE A 42 -25.18 9.32 19.03
CA PHE A 42 -24.94 10.23 20.15
C PHE A 42 -25.79 9.80 21.36
N THR A 43 -25.17 9.66 22.53
CA THR A 43 -25.85 9.26 23.77
C THR A 43 -26.17 10.44 24.70
N VAL A 44 -25.73 11.64 24.33
CA VAL A 44 -26.04 12.91 25.00
C VAL A 44 -26.40 13.96 23.97
N GLU A 45 -27.28 14.90 24.33
CA GLU A 45 -27.57 16.08 23.52
C GLU A 45 -26.27 16.83 23.23
N SER A 46 -25.99 17.07 21.96
CA SER A 46 -24.72 17.64 21.51
C SER A 46 -24.93 18.77 20.50
N VAL A 47 -23.98 19.68 20.41
CA VAL A 47 -23.94 20.74 19.41
C VAL A 47 -22.77 20.48 18.47
N PHE A 48 -23.05 20.52 17.17
CA PHE A 48 -22.07 20.49 16.10
C PHE A 48 -22.03 21.87 15.42
N ALA A 49 -20.98 22.64 15.66
CA ALA A 49 -20.69 23.85 14.91
C ALA A 49 -19.72 23.50 13.77
N ARG A 50 -20.22 23.55 12.54
CA ARG A 50 -19.50 23.22 11.31
C ARG A 50 -18.84 24.45 10.70
N ASP A 51 -17.65 24.29 10.13
CA ASP A 51 -16.88 25.32 9.43
C ASP A 51 -16.65 26.60 10.27
N VAL A 52 -16.32 26.44 11.56
CA VAL A 52 -16.02 27.56 12.44
C VAL A 52 -14.70 28.21 12.01
N GLU A 53 -14.76 29.49 11.65
CA GLU A 53 -13.60 30.29 11.28
C GLU A 53 -12.70 30.56 12.50
N VAL A 54 -11.40 30.29 12.35
CA VAL A 54 -10.36 30.62 13.32
C VAL A 54 -9.28 31.44 12.63
N LEU A 55 -9.03 32.65 13.15
CA LEU A 55 -8.02 33.57 12.62
C LEU A 55 -6.64 33.23 13.21
N MET A 56 -5.66 32.95 12.34
CA MET A 56 -4.27 32.69 12.73
C MET A 56 -3.49 33.99 12.92
N ARG A 57 -2.32 33.90 13.59
CA ARG A 57 -1.45 35.04 13.89
C ARG A 57 -1.00 35.86 12.66
N ASP A 58 -0.92 35.23 11.50
CA ASP A 58 -0.51 35.85 10.23
C ASP A 58 -1.70 36.33 9.38
N GLY A 59 -2.90 36.31 9.94
CA GLY A 59 -4.11 36.84 9.32
C GLY A 59 -4.84 35.87 8.39
N ILE A 60 -4.34 34.65 8.20
CA ILE A 60 -5.06 33.64 7.45
C ILE A 60 -6.20 33.03 8.28
N LYS A 61 -7.19 32.49 7.59
CA LYS A 61 -8.32 31.78 8.19
C LYS A 61 -8.17 30.28 8.01
N ILE A 62 -8.31 29.55 9.11
CA ILE A 62 -8.55 28.11 9.07
C ILE A 62 -9.99 27.81 9.51
N TYR A 63 -10.52 26.66 9.12
CA TYR A 63 -11.89 26.26 9.46
C TYR A 63 -11.88 24.99 10.30
N SER A 64 -12.73 24.94 11.32
CA SER A 64 -12.80 23.82 12.26
C SER A 64 -14.22 23.36 12.53
N ASP A 65 -14.40 22.06 12.65
CA ASP A 65 -15.62 21.46 13.15
C ASP A 65 -15.52 21.27 14.66
N VAL A 66 -16.53 21.73 15.40
CA VAL A 66 -16.58 21.72 16.87
C VAL A 66 -17.79 20.92 17.33
N PHE A 67 -17.52 19.80 17.98
CA PHE A 67 -18.53 18.97 18.65
C PHE A 67 -18.42 19.17 20.16
N ARG A 68 -19.54 19.38 20.84
CA ARG A 68 -19.56 19.57 22.30
C ARG A 68 -20.90 19.15 22.91
N PRO A 69 -20.93 18.74 24.19
CA PRO A 69 -22.20 18.52 24.89
C PRO A 69 -23.05 19.79 24.89
N ALA A 70 -24.36 19.70 24.68
CA ALA A 70 -25.24 20.87 24.66
C ALA A 70 -25.20 21.63 26.01
N SER A 71 -25.07 20.89 27.11
CA SER A 71 -24.91 21.42 28.47
C SER A 71 -23.64 22.25 28.68
N SER A 72 -22.67 22.19 27.77
CA SER A 72 -21.46 23.02 27.86
C SER A 72 -21.72 24.52 27.71
N SER A 73 -22.90 24.90 27.21
CA SER A 73 -23.34 26.30 27.14
C SER A 73 -23.90 26.81 28.48
N ASP A 74 -24.20 25.92 29.43
CA ASP A 74 -24.85 26.29 30.69
C ASP A 74 -23.84 26.94 31.66
N PRO A 75 -24.28 27.83 32.56
CA PRO A 75 -23.40 28.36 33.61
C PRO A 75 -22.80 27.24 34.46
N GLY A 76 -21.47 27.12 34.45
CA GLY A 76 -20.74 26.05 35.16
C GLY A 76 -20.67 24.72 34.40
N GLY A 77 -21.23 24.64 33.19
CA GLY A 77 -21.22 23.46 32.34
C GLY A 77 -19.97 23.33 31.45
N GLN A 78 -19.04 24.28 31.50
CA GLN A 78 -17.86 24.32 30.62
C GLN A 78 -17.06 23.02 30.67
N VAL A 79 -16.62 22.56 29.50
CA VAL A 79 -15.89 21.29 29.33
C VAL A 79 -14.46 21.52 28.79
N PRO A 80 -13.50 20.64 29.10
CA PRO A 80 -12.23 20.61 28.37
C PRO A 80 -12.42 20.23 26.91
N ALA A 81 -11.48 20.62 26.06
CA ALA A 81 -11.48 20.32 24.63
C ALA A 81 -10.36 19.33 24.25
N ILE A 82 -10.62 18.49 23.25
CA ILE A 82 -9.65 17.60 22.61
C ILE A 82 -9.48 18.04 21.16
N ILE A 83 -8.27 18.40 20.75
CA ILE A 83 -7.96 18.79 19.37
C ILE A 83 -7.37 17.62 18.59
N ALA A 84 -7.90 17.39 17.39
CA ALA A 84 -7.47 16.38 16.41
C ALA A 84 -6.85 17.04 15.16
N TRP A 85 -5.61 17.55 15.29
CA TRP A 85 -4.96 18.35 14.25
C TRP A 85 -4.36 17.52 13.12
N SER A 86 -4.82 17.71 11.88
CA SER A 86 -4.24 17.08 10.68
C SER A 86 -4.76 17.73 9.39
N PRO A 87 -4.10 17.50 8.25
CA PRO A 87 -4.59 17.91 6.93
C PRO A 87 -5.57 16.91 6.28
N TYR A 88 -6.08 15.92 7.01
CA TYR A 88 -6.87 14.79 6.44
C TYR A 88 -8.35 15.10 6.16
N GLY A 89 -8.76 16.36 6.24
CA GLY A 89 -10.16 16.74 6.21
C GLY A 89 -10.86 16.56 7.56
N LYS A 90 -11.65 17.55 7.97
CA LYS A 90 -12.35 17.58 9.26
C LYS A 90 -13.61 16.72 9.37
N ASP A 91 -14.21 16.33 8.24
CA ASP A 91 -15.43 15.53 8.15
C ASP A 91 -15.21 14.13 7.53
N SER A 92 -13.94 13.77 7.34
CA SER A 92 -13.50 12.54 6.66
C SER A 92 -14.08 12.39 5.24
N SER A 93 -14.47 13.49 4.59
CA SER A 93 -14.87 13.54 3.17
C SER A 93 -13.73 13.27 2.19
N MET A 94 -12.52 13.02 2.72
CA MET A 94 -11.31 12.78 1.95
C MET A 94 -10.86 11.33 2.19
N PRO A 95 -11.54 10.34 1.57
CA PRO A 95 -11.25 8.94 1.82
C PRO A 95 -9.81 8.64 1.41
N PHE A 96 -9.08 8.00 2.32
CA PHE A 96 -7.83 7.36 1.94
C PHE A 96 -8.13 6.14 1.07
N ILE A 97 -7.38 6.01 -0.03
CA ILE A 97 -7.54 4.90 -0.97
C ILE A 97 -6.32 4.00 -0.81
N SER A 98 -6.51 2.84 -0.19
CA SER A 98 -5.48 1.80 -0.17
C SER A 98 -5.37 1.15 -1.56
N HIS A 99 -4.15 0.76 -1.94
CA HIS A 99 -3.82 0.12 -3.23
C HIS A 99 -4.47 -1.26 -3.46
N ILE A 100 -5.41 -1.69 -2.62
CA ILE A 100 -6.00 -3.04 -2.66
C ILE A 100 -6.87 -3.24 -3.92
N HIS A 101 -7.23 -2.18 -4.68
CA HIS A 101 -8.20 -2.30 -5.78
C HIS A 101 -7.81 -1.69 -7.14
N GLY A 102 -6.55 -1.31 -7.40
CA GLY A 102 -6.10 -0.85 -8.74
C GLY A 102 -6.67 0.51 -9.22
N ASP A 103 -7.97 0.75 -9.11
CA ASP A 103 -8.55 1.78 -8.26
C ASP A 103 -8.17 3.26 -8.48
N TYR A 104 -7.64 3.94 -7.46
CA TYR A 104 -7.46 5.40 -7.35
C TYR A 104 -8.66 6.32 -7.60
N LYS A 105 -9.50 6.15 -8.64
CA LYS A 105 -10.52 7.15 -9.01
C LYS A 105 -11.93 6.79 -8.59
N GLN A 106 -12.30 5.51 -8.58
CA GLN A 106 -13.67 5.12 -8.23
C GLN A 106 -13.98 5.27 -6.73
N LEU A 107 -12.97 5.28 -5.87
CA LEU A 107 -13.12 5.39 -4.41
C LEU A 107 -13.21 6.85 -3.89
N ILE A 108 -13.06 7.84 -4.76
CA ILE A 108 -13.16 9.27 -4.41
C ILE A 108 -14.63 9.74 -4.45
N ASP A 109 -15.48 8.99 -5.17
CA ASP A 109 -16.93 9.20 -5.28
C ASP A 109 -17.73 8.18 -4.43
N THR A 110 -17.08 7.26 -3.71
CA THR A 110 -17.77 6.37 -2.77
C THR A 110 -18.08 7.11 -1.48
N GLU A 111 -19.36 7.19 -1.14
CA GLU A 111 -19.82 7.57 0.18
C GLU A 111 -19.22 6.61 1.22
N GLY A 112 -18.43 7.12 2.16
CA GLY A 112 -17.77 6.27 3.16
C GLY A 112 -16.76 7.04 4.00
N HIS A 113 -16.46 6.54 5.19
CA HIS A 113 -15.38 7.04 6.04
C HIS A 113 -14.09 6.32 5.67
N SER A 114 -12.90 6.94 5.80
CA SER A 114 -11.61 6.33 5.39
C SER A 114 -11.37 4.91 5.92
N TYR A 115 -11.80 4.60 7.15
CA TYR A 115 -11.74 3.23 7.72
C TYR A 115 -12.49 2.18 6.92
N ASP A 116 -13.47 2.58 6.10
CA ASP A 116 -14.25 1.67 5.28
C ASP A 116 -13.46 1.18 4.05
N HIS A 117 -12.31 1.80 3.74
CA HIS A 117 -11.50 1.55 2.54
C HIS A 117 -9.99 1.35 2.80
N MET A 118 -9.52 1.64 4.01
CA MET A 118 -8.08 1.64 4.34
C MET A 118 -7.42 0.26 4.44
N GLY A 119 -8.20 -0.77 4.73
CA GLY A 119 -7.70 -2.12 4.87
C GLY A 119 -8.83 -3.14 4.86
N PRO A 120 -8.50 -4.43 4.74
CA PRO A 120 -9.49 -5.49 4.76
C PRO A 120 -10.32 -5.42 6.05
N PHE A 121 -11.61 -5.77 5.96
CA PHE A 121 -12.52 -5.89 7.10
C PHE A 121 -12.63 -4.63 7.99
N ARG A 122 -12.46 -3.43 7.43
CA ARG A 122 -12.43 -2.14 8.17
C ARG A 122 -11.38 -2.12 9.28
N CYS A 123 -10.25 -2.80 9.08
CA CYS A 123 -9.19 -2.96 10.10
C CYS A 123 -9.74 -3.49 11.44
N GLY A 124 -10.68 -4.44 11.35
CA GLY A 124 -11.32 -5.08 12.50
C GLY A 124 -12.36 -4.20 13.22
N LEU A 125 -12.64 -2.99 12.72
CA LEU A 125 -13.65 -2.10 13.30
C LEU A 125 -15.06 -2.54 12.90
N LYS A 126 -15.95 -2.64 13.89
CA LYS A 126 -17.40 -2.74 13.64
C LYS A 126 -17.98 -1.36 13.31
N LEU A 127 -19.04 -1.33 12.52
CA LEU A 127 -19.63 -0.07 12.03
C LEU A 127 -20.11 0.82 13.19
N ASP A 128 -20.67 0.20 14.23
CA ASP A 128 -21.19 0.83 15.44
C ASP A 128 -20.10 1.35 16.40
N GLN A 129 -18.83 1.06 16.13
CA GLN A 129 -17.70 1.63 16.89
C GLN A 129 -17.33 3.04 16.45
N THR A 130 -17.89 3.52 15.34
CA THR A 130 -17.59 4.82 14.73
C THR A 130 -18.87 5.57 14.41
N SER A 131 -18.95 6.86 14.74
CA SER A 131 -20.11 7.72 14.47
C SER A 131 -20.22 8.16 13.01
N GLY A 132 -19.09 8.15 12.30
CA GLY A 132 -18.90 8.75 10.98
C GLY A 132 -18.64 10.26 11.04
N TYR A 133 -18.70 10.90 12.21
CA TYR A 133 -18.33 12.32 12.42
C TYR A 133 -16.88 12.51 12.87
N GLU A 134 -16.24 11.44 13.32
CA GLU A 134 -14.82 11.45 13.64
C GLU A 134 -14.02 11.86 12.41
N LYS A 135 -12.99 12.69 12.64
CA LYS A 135 -11.92 12.85 11.68
C LYS A 135 -11.12 11.54 11.64
N PHE A 136 -10.54 11.20 10.49
CA PHE A 136 -9.66 10.05 10.39
C PHE A 136 -8.53 10.12 11.44
N GLU A 137 -8.30 9.01 12.15
CA GLU A 137 -7.39 8.85 13.29
C GLU A 137 -7.73 9.64 14.56
N ALA A 138 -8.90 10.27 14.61
CA ALA A 138 -9.31 11.10 15.73
C ALA A 138 -10.23 10.37 16.73
N PRO A 139 -10.26 10.85 17.99
CA PRO A 139 -11.33 10.55 18.94
C PRO A 139 -12.73 10.77 18.37
N ASP A 140 -13.65 9.84 18.62
CA ASP A 140 -15.03 9.91 18.13
C ASP A 140 -15.88 10.96 18.89
N PRO A 141 -16.45 11.97 18.21
CA PRO A 141 -17.29 12.99 18.86
C PRO A 141 -18.49 12.44 19.64
N ALA A 142 -19.14 11.37 19.16
CA ALA A 142 -20.28 10.76 19.85
C ALA A 142 -19.85 10.06 21.16
N ASP A 143 -18.65 9.48 21.21
CA ASP A 143 -18.06 8.93 22.43
C ASP A 143 -17.64 10.03 23.40
N TRP A 144 -16.86 11.00 22.90
CA TRP A 144 -16.18 11.97 23.76
C TRP A 144 -17.09 13.10 24.25
N CYS A 145 -18.13 13.48 23.51
CA CYS A 145 -19.18 14.34 24.06
C CYS A 145 -19.87 13.66 25.26
N ALA A 146 -20.15 12.36 25.17
CA ALA A 146 -20.75 11.61 26.28
C ALA A 146 -19.83 11.52 27.51
N ARG A 147 -18.50 11.64 27.31
CA ARG A 147 -17.48 11.70 28.37
C ARG A 147 -17.27 13.12 28.94
N GLY A 148 -18.03 14.10 28.47
CA GLY A 148 -17.95 15.49 28.93
C GLY A 148 -16.71 16.22 28.41
N TYR A 149 -16.36 15.99 27.13
CA TYR A 149 -15.32 16.70 26.39
C TYR A 149 -15.90 17.30 25.12
N ALA A 150 -15.36 18.44 24.68
CA ALA A 150 -15.52 18.90 23.31
C ALA A 150 -14.47 18.24 22.40
N VAL A 151 -14.82 17.93 21.15
CA VAL A 151 -13.91 17.44 20.11
C VAL A 151 -13.79 18.49 19.01
N ILE A 152 -12.55 18.87 18.68
CA ILE A 152 -12.22 19.90 17.69
C ILE A 152 -11.49 19.24 16.53
N ASN A 153 -12.14 19.22 15.36
CA ASN A 153 -11.61 18.70 14.11
C ASN A 153 -11.26 19.88 13.17
N PRO A 154 -10.04 20.42 13.23
CA PRO A 154 -9.61 21.50 12.34
C PRO A 154 -9.22 20.98 10.96
N ASP A 155 -9.57 21.68 9.89
CA ASP A 155 -8.76 21.61 8.67
C ASP A 155 -7.50 22.47 8.90
N ALA A 156 -6.34 21.83 8.95
CA ALA A 156 -5.06 22.54 9.10
C ALA A 156 -4.84 23.58 7.99
N ARG A 157 -3.89 24.50 8.17
CA ARG A 157 -3.50 25.47 7.14
C ARG A 157 -3.36 24.79 5.77
N GLY A 158 -4.01 25.33 4.75
CA GLY A 158 -4.00 24.83 3.37
C GLY A 158 -4.85 23.59 3.11
N ALA A 159 -5.39 22.92 4.13
CA ALA A 159 -6.29 21.78 3.99
C ALA A 159 -7.75 22.24 3.84
N GLY A 160 -8.54 21.51 3.04
CA GLY A 160 -9.95 21.85 2.83
C GLY A 160 -10.12 23.30 2.36
N PHE A 161 -11.02 24.04 3.01
CA PHE A 161 -11.24 25.46 2.75
C PHE A 161 -10.25 26.40 3.48
N SER A 162 -9.41 25.87 4.38
CA SER A 162 -8.44 26.67 5.11
C SER A 162 -7.42 27.32 4.16
N GLU A 163 -7.09 28.57 4.44
CA GLU A 163 -6.18 29.36 3.62
C GLU A 163 -4.71 28.93 3.80
N GLY A 164 -3.83 29.41 2.92
CA GLY A 164 -2.40 29.13 2.96
C GLY A 164 -1.98 27.86 2.23
N ASP A 165 -0.74 27.44 2.46
CA ASP A 165 -0.14 26.22 1.91
C ASP A 165 0.15 25.24 3.06
N ILE A 166 -0.06 23.94 2.84
CA ILE A 166 0.24 22.91 3.85
C ILE A 166 1.76 22.87 4.06
N ALA A 167 2.19 23.05 5.31
CA ALA A 167 3.57 22.83 5.74
C ALA A 167 3.69 21.41 6.28
N GLN A 168 4.64 20.62 5.76
CA GLN A 168 4.90 19.30 6.28
C GLN A 168 5.71 19.43 7.57
N TRP A 169 5.01 19.53 8.71
CA TRP A 169 5.56 19.66 10.06
C TRP A 169 6.57 20.83 10.24
N GLY A 170 7.18 20.91 11.42
CA GLY A 170 8.11 21.97 11.81
C GLY A 170 7.40 23.19 12.42
N ASP A 171 8.08 24.34 12.43
CA ASP A 171 7.65 25.52 13.19
C ASP A 171 6.28 26.06 12.75
N GLN A 172 6.01 26.10 11.44
CA GLN A 172 4.76 26.65 10.92
C GLN A 172 3.54 25.91 11.49
N GLU A 173 3.56 24.59 11.45
CA GLU A 173 2.45 23.78 11.95
C GLU A 173 2.32 23.87 13.48
N ALA A 174 3.44 23.82 14.20
CA ALA A 174 3.45 23.96 15.66
C ALA A 174 2.86 25.32 16.09
N PHE A 175 3.12 26.38 15.33
CA PHE A 175 2.58 27.70 15.57
C PHE A 175 1.08 27.79 15.25
N ASP A 176 0.62 27.22 14.14
CA ASP A 176 -0.82 27.23 13.82
C ASP A 176 -1.63 26.42 14.85
N LEU A 177 -1.11 25.26 15.30
CA LEU A 177 -1.76 24.50 16.37
C LEU A 177 -1.76 25.25 17.70
N HIS A 178 -0.70 25.98 18.04
CA HIS A 178 -0.70 26.88 19.20
C HIS A 178 -1.80 27.95 19.11
N ASP A 179 -2.01 28.56 17.94
CA ASP A 179 -3.07 29.57 17.74
C ASP A 179 -4.46 28.97 17.91
N LEU A 180 -4.68 27.76 17.39
CA LEU A 180 -5.93 27.05 17.61
C LEU A 180 -6.14 26.74 19.08
N ILE A 181 -5.12 26.29 19.82
CA ILE A 181 -5.22 26.03 21.26
C ILE A 181 -5.59 27.32 22.02
N ASP A 182 -4.96 28.46 21.69
CA ASP A 182 -5.29 29.76 22.29
C ASP A 182 -6.76 30.14 22.03
N TRP A 183 -7.23 30.02 20.79
CA TRP A 183 -8.62 30.29 20.42
C TRP A 183 -9.60 29.37 21.14
N VAL A 184 -9.35 28.05 21.15
CA VAL A 184 -10.22 27.05 21.79
C VAL A 184 -10.33 27.33 23.29
N SER A 185 -9.21 27.62 23.96
CA SER A 185 -9.18 27.85 25.41
C SER A 185 -10.00 29.06 25.88
N LYS A 186 -10.33 29.98 24.96
CA LYS A 186 -11.09 31.20 25.23
C LYS A 186 -12.58 31.08 24.88
N GLN A 187 -13.01 29.94 24.34
CA GLN A 187 -14.41 29.76 23.98
C GLN A 187 -15.31 29.68 25.23
N PRO A 188 -16.53 30.24 25.21
CA PRO A 188 -17.39 30.32 26.39
C PRO A 188 -17.85 28.96 26.93
N TRP A 189 -17.81 27.92 26.09
CA TRP A 189 -18.12 26.53 26.43
C TRP A 189 -16.89 25.73 26.91
N CYS A 190 -15.67 26.29 26.77
CA CYS A 190 -14.43 25.64 27.17
C CYS A 190 -14.07 26.00 28.61
N ASN A 191 -13.57 25.04 29.39
CA ASN A 191 -13.11 25.28 30.77
C ASN A 191 -11.69 25.88 30.85
N GLY A 192 -11.13 26.31 29.72
CA GLY A 192 -9.75 26.80 29.59
C GLY A 192 -8.69 25.71 29.46
N CYS A 193 -9.06 24.44 29.50
CA CYS A 193 -8.14 23.32 29.32
C CYS A 193 -8.29 22.65 27.96
N VAL A 194 -7.15 22.43 27.31
CA VAL A 194 -7.03 21.71 26.04
C VAL A 194 -6.12 20.50 26.21
N GLY A 195 -6.62 19.35 25.75
CA GLY A 195 -5.81 18.18 25.45
C GLY A 195 -5.73 17.97 23.93
N THR A 196 -4.78 17.17 23.50
CA THR A 196 -4.70 16.72 22.10
C THR A 196 -4.64 15.20 22.07
N ALA A 197 -5.23 14.58 21.05
CA ALA A 197 -5.23 13.14 20.88
C ALA A 197 -5.41 12.75 19.40
N GLY A 198 -4.97 11.54 19.06
CA GLY A 198 -5.08 10.94 17.73
C GLY A 198 -3.79 10.29 17.27
N ASN A 199 -3.86 9.63 16.12
CA ASN A 199 -2.77 8.82 15.58
C ASN A 199 -2.03 9.48 14.41
N SER A 200 -0.95 8.85 13.94
CA SER A 200 -0.13 9.26 12.78
C SER A 200 0.14 10.77 12.76
N TRP A 201 -0.30 11.51 11.73
CA TRP A 201 -0.08 12.96 11.62
C TRP A 201 -0.64 13.74 12.82
N LEU A 202 -1.78 13.31 13.38
CA LEU A 202 -2.33 13.91 14.58
C LEU A 202 -1.34 13.73 15.72
N ALA A 203 -0.79 12.53 15.92
CA ALA A 203 0.23 12.28 16.94
C ALA A 203 1.53 13.07 16.70
N ILE A 204 2.00 13.17 15.45
CA ILE A 204 3.19 13.96 15.08
C ILE A 204 2.98 15.44 15.44
N ALA A 205 1.82 16.02 15.10
CA ALA A 205 1.49 17.41 15.39
C ALA A 205 1.44 17.71 16.90
N GLN A 206 0.97 16.75 17.71
CA GLN A 206 0.97 16.86 19.18
C GLN A 206 2.38 17.01 19.74
N ILE A 207 3.29 16.13 19.32
CA ILE A 207 4.68 16.15 19.75
C ILE A 207 5.37 17.42 19.23
N ASN A 208 5.07 17.81 17.99
CA ASN A 208 5.63 19.00 17.35
C ASN A 208 5.28 20.29 18.12
N VAL A 209 4.00 20.53 18.44
CA VAL A 209 3.60 21.71 19.23
C VAL A 209 4.13 21.66 20.65
N ALA A 210 4.11 20.49 21.29
CA ALA A 210 4.59 20.34 22.67
C ALA A 210 6.10 20.57 22.80
N ALA A 211 6.88 20.21 21.78
CA ALA A 211 8.33 20.35 21.75
C ALA A 211 8.80 21.75 21.35
N ARG A 212 8.08 22.42 20.44
CA ARG A 212 8.53 23.69 19.84
C ARG A 212 7.84 24.93 20.42
N ASN A 213 6.56 24.83 20.74
CA ASN A 213 5.76 25.99 21.13
C ASN A 213 4.54 25.60 22.00
N PRO A 214 4.74 25.02 23.20
CA PRO A 214 3.63 24.59 24.04
C PRO A 214 2.82 25.79 24.55
N HIS A 215 1.52 25.81 24.31
CA HIS A 215 0.62 26.83 24.86
C HIS A 215 0.26 26.50 26.32
N PRO A 216 0.12 27.49 27.23
CA PRO A 216 -0.22 27.23 28.64
C PRO A 216 -1.56 26.51 28.87
N ALA A 217 -2.51 26.60 27.93
CA ALA A 217 -3.78 25.86 28.00
C ALA A 217 -3.66 24.38 27.60
N LEU A 218 -2.57 23.98 26.95
CA LEU A 218 -2.29 22.58 26.62
C LEU A 218 -1.83 21.86 27.90
N LYS A 219 -2.70 21.02 28.47
CA LYS A 219 -2.42 20.36 29.77
C LYS A 219 -2.00 18.91 29.66
N ALA A 220 -2.31 18.25 28.55
CA ALA A 220 -1.99 16.85 28.33
C ALA A 220 -1.99 16.52 26.83
N ILE A 221 -1.08 15.64 26.41
CA ILE A 221 -1.02 15.11 25.04
C ILE A 221 -1.17 13.59 25.06
N ALA A 222 -1.85 13.04 24.05
CA ALA A 222 -1.98 11.61 23.82
C ALA A 222 -1.53 11.27 22.39
N PRO A 223 -0.21 11.32 22.10
CA PRO A 223 0.33 10.98 20.80
C PRO A 223 0.33 9.45 20.65
N TRP A 224 -0.66 8.93 19.95
CA TRP A 224 -0.83 7.49 19.77
C TRP A 224 -0.22 7.08 18.43
N GLU A 225 1.03 6.63 18.47
CA GLU A 225 1.87 6.33 17.29
C GLU A 225 2.29 7.57 16.47
N ALA A 226 3.49 8.11 16.77
CA ALA A 226 4.06 9.26 16.08
C ALA A 226 5.47 9.00 15.53
N ALA A 227 5.73 9.45 14.30
CA ALA A 227 7.09 9.67 13.83
C ALA A 227 7.66 10.98 14.40
N THR A 228 8.98 11.08 14.50
CA THR A 228 9.66 12.27 15.05
C THR A 228 10.76 12.81 14.15
N ASP A 229 11.19 12.00 13.18
CA ASP A 229 12.24 12.33 12.23
C ASP A 229 11.85 11.71 10.89
N GLY A 230 11.06 12.47 10.12
CA GLY A 230 10.46 11.96 8.88
C GLY A 230 11.48 11.38 7.89
N TYR A 231 12.71 11.91 7.87
CA TYR A 231 13.78 11.36 7.03
C TYR A 231 14.11 9.92 7.46
N ASN A 232 14.45 9.71 8.72
CA ASN A 232 14.87 8.40 9.22
C ASN A 232 13.72 7.42 9.47
N ASP A 233 12.50 7.92 9.64
CA ASP A 233 11.34 7.09 10.00
C ASP A 233 10.68 6.47 8.76
N PHE A 234 10.45 7.23 7.68
CA PHE A 234 9.74 6.70 6.50
C PHE A 234 10.12 7.30 5.14
N MET A 235 10.68 8.51 5.06
CA MET A 235 11.03 9.14 3.77
C MET A 235 12.31 8.57 3.16
N ALA A 236 13.30 8.29 3.99
CA ALA A 236 14.61 7.80 3.58
C ALA A 236 15.20 6.88 4.65
N ARG A 237 14.39 5.97 5.21
CA ARG A 237 14.85 5.04 6.25
C ARG A 237 16.07 4.26 5.74
N GLY A 238 17.14 4.24 6.55
CA GLY A 238 18.43 3.67 6.16
C GLY A 238 19.19 4.45 5.07
N GLY A 239 18.74 5.65 4.70
CA GLY A 239 19.28 6.41 3.57
C GLY A 239 18.70 6.02 2.22
N ILE A 240 17.62 5.23 2.18
CA ILE A 240 16.98 4.74 0.96
C ILE A 240 15.75 5.60 0.65
N PRO A 241 15.78 6.52 -0.34
CA PRO A 241 14.66 7.40 -0.66
C PRO A 241 13.40 6.63 -1.05
N ARG A 242 12.26 6.97 -0.43
CA ARG A 242 10.94 6.40 -0.67
C ARG A 242 9.92 7.52 -0.79
N SER A 243 9.53 7.85 -2.02
CA SER A 243 8.54 8.91 -2.29
C SER A 243 7.09 8.40 -2.36
N GLY A 244 6.88 7.09 -2.52
CA GLY A 244 5.57 6.49 -2.74
C GLY A 244 4.52 6.81 -1.68
N PHE A 245 4.86 6.65 -0.39
CA PHE A 245 3.92 6.92 0.71
C PHE A 245 3.43 8.37 0.72
N MET A 246 4.32 9.35 0.54
CA MET A 246 3.92 10.76 0.51
C MET A 246 3.13 11.11 -0.74
N ARG A 247 3.48 10.55 -1.90
CA ARG A 247 2.71 10.74 -3.13
C ARG A 247 1.28 10.23 -2.97
N MET A 248 1.09 9.05 -2.36
CA MET A 248 -0.23 8.54 -2.00
C MET A 248 -0.95 9.50 -1.06
N LEU A 249 -0.27 10.02 -0.02
CA LEU A 249 -0.87 10.94 0.94
C LEU A 249 -1.36 12.25 0.30
N TYR A 250 -0.65 12.83 -0.68
CA TYR A 250 -1.12 14.05 -1.35
C TYR A 250 -2.37 13.84 -2.20
N GLN A 251 -2.64 12.61 -2.65
CA GLN A 251 -3.87 12.32 -3.39
C GLN A 251 -5.12 12.39 -2.52
N THR A 252 -4.95 12.23 -1.20
CA THR A 252 -6.04 12.28 -0.21
C THR A 252 -6.20 13.68 0.39
N MET A 253 -5.18 14.53 0.34
CA MET A 253 -5.30 15.92 0.79
C MET A 253 -6.01 16.79 -0.25
N THR A 254 -6.88 17.70 0.21
CA THR A 254 -7.45 18.75 -0.64
C THR A 254 -7.12 20.12 -0.06
N GLY A 255 -7.13 21.15 -0.91
CA GLY A 255 -6.73 22.48 -0.54
C GLY A 255 -6.85 23.48 -1.68
N ASN A 256 -6.97 24.76 -1.36
CA ASN A 256 -7.08 25.81 -2.35
C ASN A 256 -5.75 26.16 -3.05
N ARG A 257 -4.62 25.64 -2.55
CA ARG A 257 -3.28 25.89 -3.07
C ARG A 257 -2.47 24.60 -3.21
N GLY A 258 -1.40 24.44 -2.44
CA GLY A 258 -0.51 23.28 -2.51
C GLY A 258 -0.02 22.84 -1.13
N ALA A 259 0.58 21.65 -1.12
CA ALA A 259 1.33 21.13 0.02
C ALA A 259 2.82 21.12 -0.30
N GLU A 260 3.66 21.37 0.70
CA GLU A 260 5.09 21.07 0.63
C GLU A 260 5.27 19.60 0.21
N ASP A 261 6.00 19.35 -0.88
CA ASP A 261 6.11 18.02 -1.48
C ASP A 261 7.35 17.28 -0.96
N GLY A 262 7.22 16.70 0.23
CA GLY A 262 8.24 15.82 0.80
C GLY A 262 8.73 14.70 -0.14
N GLY A 263 7.85 14.15 -1.00
CA GLY A 263 8.21 13.06 -1.91
C GLY A 263 9.20 13.53 -2.98
N ALA A 264 8.92 14.67 -3.60
CA ALA A 264 9.88 15.33 -4.50
C ALA A 264 11.12 15.82 -3.75
N MET A 265 10.97 16.28 -2.51
CA MET A 265 12.11 16.74 -1.71
C MET A 265 13.08 15.61 -1.36
N VAL A 266 12.65 14.38 -1.13
CA VAL A 266 13.57 13.25 -0.85
C VAL A 266 14.31 12.75 -2.09
N GLU A 267 13.71 12.90 -3.27
CA GLU A 267 14.38 12.65 -4.54
C GLU A 267 15.42 13.72 -4.84
N LYS A 268 15.10 14.99 -4.55
CA LYS A 268 15.99 16.13 -4.77
C LYS A 268 17.12 16.25 -3.73
N ARG A 269 16.83 15.91 -2.48
CA ARG A 269 17.73 15.99 -1.32
C ARG A 269 17.82 14.61 -0.67
N PRO A 270 18.49 13.64 -1.33
CA PRO A 270 18.55 12.26 -0.84
C PRO A 270 19.43 12.09 0.40
N LEU A 271 20.30 13.05 0.72
CA LEU A 271 21.08 13.09 1.96
C LEU A 271 20.37 13.94 3.02
N PHE A 272 20.55 13.57 4.29
CA PHE A 272 20.08 14.38 5.40
C PHE A 272 20.86 15.70 5.47
N ASP A 273 20.16 16.80 5.26
CA ASP A 273 20.72 18.15 5.22
C ASP A 273 19.91 19.12 6.09
N GLU A 274 20.16 20.42 5.94
CA GLU A 274 19.47 21.45 6.72
C GLU A 274 17.96 21.47 6.52
N TYR A 275 17.44 21.05 5.36
CA TYR A 275 16.01 20.97 5.11
C TYR A 275 15.39 19.88 5.99
N TRP A 276 15.96 18.68 5.95
CA TRP A 276 15.51 17.55 6.78
C TRP A 276 15.66 17.83 8.27
N ALA A 277 16.71 18.55 8.68
CA ALA A 277 16.87 19.00 10.05
C ALA A 277 15.71 19.89 10.54
N THR A 278 15.02 20.63 9.66
CA THR A 278 13.84 21.41 10.06
C THR A 278 12.62 20.53 10.40
N LYS A 279 12.62 19.27 9.95
CA LYS A 279 11.52 18.30 10.10
C LYS A 279 11.69 17.39 11.31
N VAL A 280 12.89 17.37 11.91
CA VAL A 280 13.14 16.63 13.16
C VAL A 280 12.48 17.34 14.33
N ILE A 281 11.75 16.62 15.16
CA ILE A 281 11.08 17.19 16.35
C ILE A 281 12.00 17.04 17.57
N PRO A 282 12.33 18.14 18.30
CA PRO A 282 13.20 18.10 19.47
C PRO A 282 12.44 17.58 20.70
N VAL A 283 12.15 16.27 20.73
CA VAL A 283 11.29 15.62 21.73
C VAL A 283 11.76 15.80 23.16
N GLU A 284 13.06 16.02 23.38
CA GLU A 284 13.67 16.31 24.68
C GLU A 284 13.12 17.59 25.33
N ASN A 285 12.53 18.51 24.56
CA ASN A 285 11.95 19.74 25.08
C ASN A 285 10.58 19.54 25.73
N ILE A 286 9.95 18.38 25.56
CA ILE A 286 8.57 18.17 26.00
C ILE A 286 8.51 17.96 27.51
N ASP A 287 7.79 18.86 28.19
CA ASP A 287 7.58 18.86 29.64
C ASP A 287 6.08 18.93 30.00
N LEU A 288 5.30 18.06 29.36
CA LEU A 288 3.85 17.92 29.55
C LEU A 288 3.46 16.49 29.95
N PRO A 289 2.37 16.29 30.70
CA PRO A 289 1.76 14.97 30.85
C PRO A 289 1.48 14.33 29.49
N MET A 290 1.93 13.09 29.29
CA MET A 290 1.80 12.38 28.02
C MET A 290 1.40 10.92 28.21
N TYR A 291 0.40 10.49 27.43
CA TYR A 291 0.02 9.09 27.30
C TYR A 291 0.24 8.62 25.87
N LEU A 292 1.40 8.00 25.63
CA LEU A 292 1.81 7.52 24.32
C LEU A 292 1.35 6.09 24.06
N THR A 293 1.13 5.77 22.79
CA THR A 293 1.12 4.39 22.31
C THR A 293 2.22 4.16 21.28
N ALA A 294 2.57 2.90 21.10
CA ALA A 294 3.38 2.40 19.99
C ALA A 294 2.85 1.02 19.60
N SER A 295 3.23 0.56 18.41
CA SER A 295 3.14 -0.84 18.02
C SER A 295 4.45 -1.27 17.36
N TYR A 296 4.57 -2.55 17.04
CA TYR A 296 5.66 -3.06 16.19
C TYR A 296 5.23 -3.19 14.73
N SER A 297 3.92 -3.20 14.48
CA SER A 297 3.32 -3.48 13.19
C SER A 297 3.26 -2.27 12.28
N THR A 298 3.39 -1.04 12.79
CA THR A 298 3.49 0.14 11.94
C THR A 298 4.91 0.33 11.43
N CYS A 299 5.09 0.20 10.11
CA CYS A 299 6.34 0.49 9.39
C CYS A 299 6.64 2.00 9.27
N LEU A 300 6.06 2.83 10.15
CA LEU A 300 6.10 4.30 10.08
C LEU A 300 6.45 4.95 11.43
N HIS A 301 5.75 4.59 12.51
CA HIS A 301 5.71 5.39 13.74
C HIS A 301 6.44 4.77 14.92
N SER A 302 6.79 3.49 14.81
CA SER A 302 7.41 2.70 15.87
C SER A 302 8.60 3.43 16.50
N ARG A 303 9.61 3.81 15.71
CA ARG A 303 10.83 4.47 16.23
C ARG A 303 10.52 5.76 16.99
N GLY A 304 9.75 6.68 16.39
CA GLY A 304 9.47 7.99 16.98
C GLY A 304 8.71 7.92 18.31
N SER A 305 7.83 6.93 18.45
CA SER A 305 7.05 6.71 19.67
C SER A 305 7.95 6.27 20.84
N PHE A 306 8.84 5.31 20.61
CA PHE A 306 9.85 4.90 21.59
C PHE A 306 10.85 6.02 21.90
N GLU A 307 11.30 6.76 20.88
CA GLU A 307 12.24 7.87 21.04
C GLU A 307 11.65 9.00 21.89
N THR A 308 10.38 9.34 21.69
CA THR A 308 9.67 10.34 22.50
C THR A 308 9.58 9.92 23.95
N PHE A 309 9.17 8.68 24.23
CA PHE A 309 9.08 8.16 25.60
C PHE A 309 10.46 8.11 26.29
N ALA A 310 11.51 7.77 25.55
CA ALA A 310 12.86 7.70 26.09
C ALA A 310 13.42 9.09 26.44
N LYS A 311 13.23 10.08 25.54
CA LYS A 311 13.97 11.35 25.59
C LYS A 311 13.19 12.53 26.18
N ALA A 312 11.86 12.51 26.20
CA ALA A 312 11.08 13.64 26.72
C ALA A 312 11.51 14.02 28.15
N LYS A 313 11.53 15.31 28.46
CA LYS A 313 11.88 15.82 29.79
C LYS A 313 10.80 15.50 30.84
N SER A 314 9.55 15.41 30.44
CA SER A 314 8.40 15.15 31.32
C SER A 314 8.57 13.87 32.12
N THR A 315 8.48 13.95 33.45
CA THR A 315 8.40 12.78 34.32
C THR A 315 7.00 12.15 34.33
N GLN A 316 6.02 12.84 33.78
CA GLN A 316 4.62 12.42 33.71
C GLN A 316 4.33 11.80 32.35
N ARG A 317 5.05 10.73 32.03
CA ARG A 317 4.93 10.00 30.77
C ARG A 317 4.56 8.54 30.97
N TRP A 318 3.73 8.02 30.08
CA TRP A 318 3.30 6.63 30.04
C TRP A 318 3.35 6.12 28.59
N LEU A 319 3.91 4.93 28.36
CA LEU A 319 3.91 4.27 27.06
C LEU A 319 3.18 2.92 27.16
N ARG A 320 2.19 2.71 26.29
CA ARG A 320 1.52 1.43 26.09
C ARG A 320 1.84 0.92 24.68
N VAL A 321 2.59 -0.17 24.59
CA VAL A 321 2.91 -0.82 23.32
C VAL A 321 1.90 -1.95 23.09
N HIS A 322 1.01 -1.79 22.11
CA HIS A 322 -0.07 -2.73 21.83
C HIS A 322 0.32 -3.77 20.78
N HIS A 323 -0.45 -4.86 20.72
CA HIS A 323 -0.25 -5.96 19.79
C HIS A 323 -1.17 -5.89 18.55
N THR A 324 -1.88 -4.78 18.37
CA THR A 324 -2.84 -4.59 17.28
C THR A 324 -2.45 -3.46 16.33
N GLN A 325 -3.25 -3.23 15.29
CA GLN A 325 -3.22 -2.03 14.44
C GLN A 325 -3.73 -0.81 15.23
N GLU A 326 -3.18 0.37 14.93
CA GLU A 326 -3.41 1.64 15.62
C GLU A 326 -4.89 2.12 15.59
N TRP A 327 -5.58 1.97 14.46
CA TRP A 327 -6.98 2.33 14.24
C TRP A 327 -7.92 1.36 14.93
N TYR A 328 -7.57 0.07 15.00
CA TYR A 328 -8.31 -0.88 15.82
C TYR A 328 -8.20 -0.52 17.30
N ASP A 329 -7.00 -0.16 17.75
CA ASP A 329 -6.68 0.16 19.14
C ASP A 329 -7.40 1.43 19.63
N ILE A 330 -7.50 2.49 18.81
CA ILE A 330 -8.10 3.76 19.25
C ILE A 330 -9.60 3.66 19.58
N TYR A 331 -10.34 2.77 18.92
CA TYR A 331 -11.79 2.61 19.14
C TYR A 331 -12.16 1.49 20.13
N ARG A 332 -11.19 0.96 20.87
CA ARG A 332 -11.47 0.02 21.96
C ARG A 332 -12.00 0.77 23.17
N LYS A 333 -13.14 0.32 23.69
CA LYS A 333 -13.74 0.90 24.91
C LYS A 333 -12.75 0.97 26.07
N LYS A 334 -11.99 -0.09 26.34
CA LYS A 334 -10.96 -0.13 27.41
C LYS A 334 -9.94 0.99 27.24
N ASN A 335 -9.48 1.24 26.02
CA ASN A 335 -8.44 2.21 25.74
C ASN A 335 -8.97 3.65 25.85
N ASN A 336 -10.19 3.91 25.37
CA ASN A 336 -10.86 5.20 25.58
C ASN A 336 -11.20 5.46 27.05
N ASP A 337 -11.53 4.42 27.82
CA ASP A 337 -11.75 4.54 29.26
C ASP A 337 -10.44 4.90 29.99
N GLU A 338 -9.30 4.32 29.62
CA GLU A 338 -7.97 4.71 30.13
C GLU A 338 -7.58 6.13 29.70
N LEU A 339 -7.78 6.48 28.43
CA LEU A 339 -7.50 7.83 27.91
C LEU A 339 -8.37 8.88 28.61
N GLN A 340 -9.63 8.55 28.91
CA GLN A 340 -10.49 9.42 29.70
C GLN A 340 -9.95 9.59 31.12
N LYS A 341 -9.50 8.52 31.79
CA LYS A 341 -8.88 8.65 33.13
C LYS A 341 -7.69 9.61 33.10
N PHE A 342 -6.83 9.49 32.08
CA PHE A 342 -5.71 10.39 31.87
C PHE A 342 -6.17 11.85 31.69
N PHE A 343 -7.10 12.11 30.77
CA PHE A 343 -7.59 13.48 30.57
C PHE A 343 -8.40 14.02 31.74
N ASP A 344 -9.18 13.21 32.45
CA ASP A 344 -9.93 13.65 33.62
C ASP A 344 -8.96 14.13 34.72
N ARG A 345 -7.81 13.44 34.84
CA ARG A 345 -6.76 13.82 35.80
C ARG A 345 -6.13 15.17 35.48
N TYR A 346 -5.80 15.42 34.22
CA TYR A 346 -5.00 16.57 33.79
C TYR A 346 -5.81 17.75 33.24
N CYS A 347 -6.98 17.46 32.67
CA CYS A 347 -7.85 18.45 32.03
C CYS A 347 -9.08 18.84 32.85
N LYS A 348 -9.53 17.97 33.77
CA LYS A 348 -10.61 18.28 34.73
C LYS A 348 -10.10 18.43 36.16
N GLY A 349 -8.83 18.07 36.43
CA GLY A 349 -8.25 18.11 37.77
C GLY A 349 -8.84 17.08 38.73
N ILE A 350 -9.49 16.03 38.22
CA ILE A 350 -10.11 14.97 39.03
C ILE A 350 -9.00 14.12 39.64
N SER A 351 -8.98 14.01 40.97
CA SER A 351 -8.07 13.10 41.67
C SER A 351 -8.55 11.66 41.51
N ASN A 352 -8.09 10.99 40.45
CA ASN A 352 -8.33 9.57 40.20
C ASN A 352 -7.06 8.75 40.45
N ASP A 353 -7.04 7.50 39.98
CA ASP A 353 -5.95 6.54 40.16
C ASP A 353 -4.97 6.48 38.99
N TRP A 354 -5.01 7.45 38.04
CA TRP A 354 -4.20 7.40 36.82
C TRP A 354 -2.70 7.22 37.10
N GLU A 355 -2.16 7.91 38.12
CA GLU A 355 -0.74 7.83 38.45
C GLU A 355 -0.28 6.44 38.93
N GLN A 356 -1.21 5.54 39.25
CA GLN A 356 -0.92 4.13 39.57
C GLN A 356 -0.73 3.26 38.32
N THR A 357 -1.11 3.75 37.13
CA THR A 357 -0.89 3.06 35.86
C THR A 357 0.62 2.86 35.64
N PRO A 358 1.08 1.63 35.32
CA PRO A 358 2.48 1.38 35.01
C PRO A 358 2.98 2.30 33.89
N ARG A 359 4.17 2.88 34.10
CA ARG A 359 4.78 3.86 33.19
C ARG A 359 5.11 3.28 31.81
N LEU A 360 5.41 1.99 31.76
CA LEU A 360 5.68 1.26 30.54
C LEU A 360 4.91 -0.07 30.58
N ARG A 361 4.19 -0.34 29.50
CA ARG A 361 3.46 -1.60 29.28
C ARG A 361 3.81 -2.12 27.90
N LEU A 362 4.45 -3.30 27.83
CA LEU A 362 4.88 -3.91 26.57
C LEU A 362 4.02 -5.11 26.21
N SER A 363 3.59 -5.20 24.96
CA SER A 363 3.09 -6.47 24.42
C SER A 363 4.23 -7.24 23.76
N LEU A 364 4.29 -8.56 23.97
CA LEU A 364 5.27 -9.44 23.34
C LEU A 364 4.54 -10.36 22.38
N LEU A 365 4.89 -10.31 21.10
CA LEU A 365 4.13 -10.97 20.04
C LEU A 365 4.39 -12.47 20.00
N GLY A 366 3.31 -13.26 20.04
CA GLY A 366 3.33 -14.72 19.89
C GLY A 366 3.23 -15.18 18.44
N PHE A 367 2.59 -14.39 17.57
CA PHE A 367 2.23 -14.72 16.18
C PHE A 367 1.14 -15.80 16.08
N ALA A 368 0.29 -15.70 15.05
CA ALA A 368 -0.77 -16.68 14.80
C ALA A 368 -0.16 -18.04 14.47
N GLY A 369 -0.80 -19.12 14.94
CA GLY A 369 -0.29 -20.49 14.77
C GLY A 369 0.89 -20.88 15.67
N SER A 370 1.48 -19.94 16.43
CA SER A 370 2.55 -20.29 17.37
C SER A 370 2.02 -20.89 18.67
N PRO A 371 2.71 -21.90 19.26
CA PRO A 371 2.42 -22.35 20.62
C PRO A 371 2.81 -21.33 21.70
N ALA A 372 3.61 -20.31 21.35
CA ALA A 372 3.92 -19.18 22.22
C ALA A 372 2.79 -18.13 22.11
N LYS A 373 2.12 -17.82 23.23
CA LYS A 373 1.02 -16.85 23.25
C LYS A 373 1.56 -15.42 23.29
N THR A 374 0.83 -14.50 22.65
CA THR A 374 1.05 -13.06 22.83
C THR A 374 0.83 -12.68 24.29
N ILE A 375 1.82 -12.03 24.89
CA ILE A 375 1.71 -11.39 26.21
C ILE A 375 1.23 -9.97 25.96
N VAL A 376 0.17 -9.55 26.64
CA VAL A 376 -0.48 -8.25 26.37
C VAL A 376 -0.18 -7.28 27.50
N GLU A 377 0.41 -6.13 27.16
CA GLU A 377 0.60 -4.97 28.06
C GLU A 377 1.27 -5.31 29.41
N ARG A 378 2.29 -6.19 29.41
CA ARG A 378 3.08 -6.51 30.60
C ARG A 378 3.79 -5.26 31.11
N ALA A 379 3.61 -4.96 32.39
CA ALA A 379 4.27 -3.83 33.03
C ALA A 379 5.78 -4.07 33.09
N GLU A 380 6.56 -3.10 32.63
CA GLU A 380 8.02 -3.14 32.63
C GLU A 380 8.59 -1.86 33.25
N ALA A 381 9.80 -1.94 33.80
CA ALA A 381 10.44 -0.78 34.42
C ALA A 381 11.17 0.11 33.42
N ALA A 382 11.66 -0.47 32.31
CA ALA A 382 12.38 0.24 31.26
C ALA A 382 12.31 -0.53 29.93
N PHE A 383 12.62 0.16 28.83
CA PHE A 383 12.89 -0.45 27.53
C PHE A 383 14.29 -0.04 27.07
N PRO A 384 15.18 -0.99 26.68
CA PRO A 384 15.00 -2.44 26.74
C PRO A 384 14.76 -2.97 28.16
N VAL A 385 14.13 -4.15 28.27
CA VAL A 385 13.73 -4.74 29.56
C VAL A 385 14.97 -4.95 30.47
N PRO A 386 14.92 -4.57 31.76
CA PRO A 386 16.04 -4.80 32.67
C PRO A 386 16.39 -6.29 32.79
N GLY A 387 17.68 -6.61 32.67
CA GLY A 387 18.16 -8.00 32.70
C GLY A 387 18.24 -8.68 31.34
N THR A 388 17.90 -7.99 30.24
CA THR A 388 18.14 -8.49 28.88
C THR A 388 19.61 -8.86 28.67
N GLU A 389 19.85 -10.12 28.29
CA GLU A 389 21.17 -10.65 27.94
C GLU A 389 21.40 -10.50 26.43
N TYR A 390 22.33 -9.63 26.04
CA TYR A 390 22.69 -9.46 24.64
C TYR A 390 23.56 -10.62 24.15
N ARG A 391 22.98 -11.49 23.32
CA ARG A 391 23.67 -12.63 22.68
C ARG A 391 24.04 -12.31 21.24
N LYS A 392 25.25 -12.70 20.85
CA LYS A 392 25.72 -12.60 19.47
C LYS A 392 25.53 -13.93 18.76
N PHE A 393 24.69 -13.94 17.74
CA PHE A 393 24.60 -15.05 16.79
C PHE A 393 25.48 -14.73 15.57
N TYR A 394 26.33 -15.67 15.19
CA TYR A 394 27.15 -15.65 14.00
C TYR A 394 26.38 -16.29 12.84
N LEU A 395 26.49 -15.69 11.66
CA LEU A 395 25.96 -16.22 10.42
C LEU A 395 26.92 -17.28 9.87
N ASP A 396 26.40 -18.44 9.50
CA ASP A 396 27.14 -19.50 8.80
C ASP A 396 26.53 -19.69 7.41
N ALA A 397 27.25 -19.30 6.36
CA ALA A 397 26.74 -19.35 4.99
C ALA A 397 26.83 -20.76 4.37
N THR A 398 27.53 -21.70 5.00
CA THR A 398 27.55 -23.11 4.57
C THR A 398 26.28 -23.83 5.00
N THR A 399 25.79 -23.51 6.20
CA THR A 399 24.61 -24.16 6.79
C THR A 399 23.35 -23.31 6.76
N LEU A 400 23.46 -22.04 6.36
CA LEU A 400 22.38 -21.06 6.40
C LEU A 400 21.75 -20.96 7.80
N SER A 401 22.60 -20.98 8.83
CA SER A 401 22.17 -20.99 10.23
C SER A 401 22.78 -19.84 11.04
N LEU A 402 22.14 -19.56 12.18
CA LEU A 402 22.60 -18.64 13.21
C LEU A 402 23.09 -19.45 14.42
N SER A 403 24.34 -19.25 14.85
CA SER A 403 24.96 -19.98 15.97
C SER A 403 25.61 -19.05 17.00
N LEU A 404 25.64 -19.46 18.27
CA LEU A 404 26.41 -18.74 19.31
C LEU A 404 27.92 -18.93 19.15
N GLU A 405 28.34 -20.00 18.46
CA GLU A 405 29.74 -20.28 18.16
C GLU A 405 30.14 -19.64 16.84
N LYS A 406 31.34 -19.06 16.79
CA LYS A 406 31.89 -18.49 15.57
C LYS A 406 32.23 -19.63 14.59
N PRO A 407 31.80 -19.57 13.31
CA PRO A 407 32.21 -20.53 12.29
C PRO A 407 33.73 -20.66 12.20
N ALA A 408 34.22 -21.90 12.06
CA ALA A 408 35.65 -22.20 12.02
C ALA A 408 36.33 -21.78 10.71
N ALA A 409 35.56 -21.71 9.62
CA ALA A 409 36.01 -21.33 8.29
C ALA A 409 35.18 -20.16 7.75
N GLU A 410 35.78 -19.40 6.84
CA GLU A 410 35.06 -18.38 6.08
C GLU A 410 34.16 -19.06 5.04
N SER A 411 32.95 -18.52 4.90
CA SER A 411 31.93 -18.98 3.96
C SER A 411 31.17 -17.78 3.42
N SER A 412 30.73 -17.83 2.17
CA SER A 412 29.91 -16.80 1.54
C SER A 412 28.70 -17.43 0.84
N THR A 413 27.65 -16.63 0.72
CA THR A 413 26.48 -16.91 -0.10
C THR A 413 26.10 -15.63 -0.83
N SER A 414 25.35 -15.75 -1.92
CA SER A 414 24.95 -14.65 -2.79
C SER A 414 23.51 -14.86 -3.24
N TYR A 415 22.84 -13.76 -3.54
CA TYR A 415 21.50 -13.73 -4.09
C TYR A 415 21.41 -12.59 -5.12
N GLU A 416 20.49 -12.72 -6.07
CA GLU A 416 20.23 -11.71 -7.09
C GLU A 416 19.37 -10.59 -6.51
N ALA A 417 20.00 -9.46 -6.19
CA ALA A 417 19.33 -8.34 -5.53
C ALA A 417 18.18 -7.70 -6.32
N HIS A 418 18.07 -7.96 -7.64
CA HIS A 418 16.99 -7.49 -8.50
C HIS A 418 15.84 -8.50 -8.64
N HIS A 419 16.00 -9.73 -8.12
CA HIS A 419 14.95 -10.74 -8.11
C HIS A 419 14.09 -10.60 -6.85
N MET A 420 12.79 -10.34 -7.01
CA MET A 420 11.89 -9.93 -5.91
C MET A 420 11.75 -10.93 -4.76
N THR A 421 12.04 -12.20 -5.00
CA THR A 421 11.97 -13.26 -3.98
C THR A 421 13.33 -13.84 -3.62
N ASP A 422 14.41 -13.45 -4.30
CA ASP A 422 15.72 -14.00 -3.98
C ASP A 422 16.29 -13.31 -2.74
N CYS A 423 16.67 -14.13 -1.77
CA CYS A 423 17.17 -13.68 -0.48
C CYS A 423 18.00 -14.79 0.16
N THR A 424 18.80 -14.41 1.16
CA THR A 424 19.50 -15.39 2.01
C THR A 424 18.90 -15.37 3.40
N ASP A 425 18.32 -16.50 3.80
CA ASP A 425 17.80 -16.71 5.14
C ASP A 425 18.79 -17.43 6.05
N PHE A 426 18.86 -17.00 7.31
CA PHE A 426 19.64 -17.67 8.36
C PHE A 426 18.71 -17.97 9.53
N SER A 427 18.62 -19.24 9.93
CA SER A 427 17.70 -19.68 10.98
C SER A 427 18.40 -20.11 12.27
N VAL A 428 17.73 -19.84 13.41
CA VAL A 428 18.09 -20.37 14.75
C VAL A 428 16.85 -21.04 15.36
N ARG A 429 17.08 -22.15 16.06
CA ARG A 429 16.06 -22.83 16.87
C ARG A 429 16.30 -22.55 18.34
N PHE A 430 15.26 -22.14 19.06
CA PHE A 430 15.31 -21.98 20.52
C PHE A 430 14.93 -23.29 21.20
N HIS A 431 15.77 -23.74 22.14
CA HIS A 431 15.58 -25.00 22.89
C HIS A 431 14.98 -24.78 24.28
N GLU A 432 14.70 -23.53 24.64
CA GLU A 432 13.99 -23.12 25.85
C GLU A 432 13.01 -22.00 25.51
N TYR A 433 12.03 -21.78 26.38
CA TYR A 433 11.15 -20.61 26.24
C TYR A 433 12.01 -19.35 26.24
N THR A 434 11.88 -18.54 25.19
CA THR A 434 12.74 -17.38 24.97
C THR A 434 11.89 -16.16 24.66
N GLU A 435 12.16 -15.06 25.35
CA GLU A 435 11.63 -13.73 25.03
C GLU A 435 12.75 -12.91 24.39
N VAL A 436 12.49 -12.34 23.23
CA VAL A 436 13.45 -11.47 22.52
C VAL A 436 12.96 -10.04 22.64
N SER A 437 13.77 -9.20 23.28
CA SER A 437 13.45 -7.81 23.64
C SER A 437 14.59 -6.86 23.24
N GLY A 438 14.25 -5.67 22.76
CA GLY A 438 15.18 -4.54 22.61
C GLY A 438 15.43 -4.12 21.17
N TYR A 439 16.66 -3.69 20.87
CA TYR A 439 17.09 -3.16 19.57
C TYR A 439 18.11 -4.09 18.92
N PRO A 440 17.70 -4.99 18.01
CA PRO A 440 18.62 -5.86 17.31
C PRO A 440 19.55 -5.08 16.38
N VAL A 441 20.76 -5.59 16.17
CA VAL A 441 21.73 -5.07 15.22
C VAL A 441 22.28 -6.25 14.42
N VAL A 442 22.25 -6.13 13.09
CA VAL A 442 22.82 -7.14 12.20
C VAL A 442 24.11 -6.59 11.62
N LYS A 443 25.20 -7.37 11.76
CA LYS A 443 26.51 -7.04 11.19
C LYS A 443 26.79 -7.94 9.99
N LEU A 444 27.03 -7.34 8.83
CA LEU A 444 27.28 -8.03 7.57
C LEU A 444 28.63 -7.64 6.99
N TRP A 445 29.25 -8.58 6.29
CA TRP A 445 30.33 -8.35 5.35
C TRP A 445 29.77 -8.64 3.96
N MET A 446 29.64 -7.62 3.11
CA MET A 446 28.88 -7.71 1.87
C MET A 446 29.58 -6.97 0.73
N SER A 447 29.44 -7.47 -0.49
CA SER A 447 29.90 -6.83 -1.74
C SER A 447 28.78 -6.89 -2.79
N CYS A 448 28.89 -6.06 -3.82
CA CYS A 448 28.07 -6.13 -5.04
C CYS A 448 29.03 -6.06 -6.23
N ASP A 449 28.97 -7.04 -7.13
CA ASP A 449 29.93 -7.15 -8.23
C ASP A 449 29.58 -6.25 -9.42
N GLU A 450 28.31 -5.88 -9.56
CA GLU A 450 27.78 -5.15 -10.72
C GLU A 450 27.63 -3.64 -10.48
N HIS A 451 27.43 -3.22 -9.23
CA HIS A 451 27.08 -1.84 -8.89
C HIS A 451 27.99 -1.24 -7.82
N ASP A 452 28.00 0.10 -7.78
CA ASP A 452 28.83 0.88 -6.86
C ASP A 452 28.13 1.24 -5.54
N ASP A 453 26.98 0.63 -5.28
CA ASP A 453 26.15 0.82 -4.09
C ASP A 453 25.18 -0.37 -3.93
N MET A 454 24.59 -0.51 -2.75
CA MET A 454 23.59 -1.55 -2.49
C MET A 454 22.63 -1.10 -1.39
N ASP A 455 21.35 -1.38 -1.58
CA ASP A 455 20.31 -1.18 -0.57
C ASP A 455 20.07 -2.50 0.14
N VAL A 456 20.41 -2.55 1.43
CA VAL A 456 20.33 -3.78 2.23
C VAL A 456 19.12 -3.69 3.15
N ASN A 457 18.19 -4.63 3.01
CA ASN A 457 17.02 -4.77 3.88
C ASN A 457 17.13 -6.07 4.66
N ILE A 458 16.82 -6.02 5.95
CA ILE A 458 16.92 -7.13 6.90
C ILE A 458 15.61 -7.24 7.66
N GLN A 459 15.12 -8.46 7.86
CA GLN A 459 13.94 -8.73 8.68
C GLN A 459 14.15 -9.95 9.57
N ILE A 460 13.78 -9.84 10.85
CA ILE A 460 13.72 -10.97 11.77
C ILE A 460 12.31 -11.53 11.72
N ARG A 461 12.17 -12.72 11.13
CA ARG A 461 10.90 -13.43 10.94
C ARG A 461 10.80 -14.62 11.90
N LYS A 462 9.57 -15.06 12.16
CA LYS A 462 9.30 -16.23 13.00
C LYS A 462 8.74 -17.36 12.13
N ILE A 463 9.33 -18.55 12.24
CA ILE A 463 8.89 -19.77 11.57
C ILE A 463 8.41 -20.80 12.59
N ASP A 464 7.56 -21.74 12.17
CA ASP A 464 7.15 -22.88 12.97
C ASP A 464 8.17 -24.04 12.91
N ALA A 465 7.78 -25.17 13.51
CA ALA A 465 8.57 -26.40 13.56
C ALA A 465 9.05 -26.89 12.19
N ASN A 466 8.18 -26.71 11.19
CA ASN A 466 8.29 -27.25 9.84
C ASN A 466 8.89 -26.21 8.87
N GLY A 467 9.28 -25.04 9.38
CA GLY A 467 9.80 -23.94 8.56
C GLY A 467 8.72 -23.06 7.93
N LYS A 468 7.43 -23.24 8.25
CA LYS A 468 6.37 -22.35 7.76
C LYS A 468 6.51 -20.99 8.40
N LEU A 469 6.52 -19.93 7.59
CA LEU A 469 6.50 -18.54 8.07
C LEU A 469 5.22 -18.28 8.87
N LEU A 470 5.39 -17.80 10.10
CA LEU A 470 4.30 -17.33 10.93
C LEU A 470 4.11 -15.83 10.72
N THR A 471 2.86 -15.37 10.89
CA THR A 471 2.52 -13.95 10.79
C THR A 471 1.72 -13.53 12.03
N SER A 472 1.81 -12.26 12.39
CA SER A 472 0.91 -11.66 13.39
C SER A 472 -0.20 -10.93 12.66
N LEU A 473 -1.46 -11.29 12.91
CA LEU A 473 -2.59 -10.45 12.51
C LEU A 473 -2.60 -9.19 13.38
N ASN A 474 -2.72 -8.03 12.74
CA ASN A 474 -2.76 -6.75 13.42
C ASN A 474 -4.15 -6.46 14.00
N ASP A 475 -5.21 -7.05 13.48
CA ASP A 475 -6.55 -6.86 13.98
C ASP A 475 -7.39 -8.14 13.82
N PRO A 476 -8.54 -8.26 14.52
CA PRO A 476 -9.39 -9.42 14.36
C PRO A 476 -10.02 -9.45 12.96
N CYS A 477 -9.65 -10.47 12.19
CA CYS A 477 -10.26 -10.76 10.89
C CYS A 477 -11.34 -11.86 11.02
N PRO A 478 -12.40 -11.83 10.19
CA PRO A 478 -13.46 -12.85 10.20
C PRO A 478 -13.05 -14.15 9.48
N VAL A 479 -11.82 -14.22 8.94
CA VAL A 479 -11.26 -15.35 8.20
C VAL A 479 -9.92 -15.79 8.82
N PRO A 480 -9.45 -17.04 8.59
CA PRO A 480 -8.13 -17.49 8.99
C PRO A 480 -6.99 -16.58 8.49
N ALA A 481 -5.87 -16.56 9.21
CA ALA A 481 -4.75 -15.66 8.90
C ALA A 481 -4.15 -15.90 7.50
N GLU A 482 -4.27 -17.13 7.00
CA GLU A 482 -3.87 -17.52 5.65
C GLU A 482 -4.69 -16.81 4.55
N GLU A 483 -5.97 -16.53 4.79
CA GLU A 483 -6.90 -15.90 3.84
C GLU A 483 -6.87 -14.36 3.90
N VAL A 484 -6.25 -13.78 4.92
CA VAL A 484 -6.10 -12.32 5.05
C VAL A 484 -5.06 -11.83 4.04
N ALA A 485 -5.31 -10.72 3.33
CA ALA A 485 -4.32 -10.14 2.41
C ALA A 485 -3.01 -9.75 3.12
N ASN A 486 -1.87 -9.95 2.44
CA ASN A 486 -0.54 -9.58 2.94
C ASN A 486 -0.30 -8.07 2.79
N THR A 487 -0.96 -7.28 3.64
CA THR A 487 -0.79 -5.82 3.71
C THR A 487 -0.23 -5.44 5.08
N ASN A 488 0.59 -4.39 5.13
CA ASN A 488 1.16 -3.90 6.41
C ASN A 488 0.08 -3.51 7.42
N VAL A 489 -1.12 -3.13 6.96
CA VAL A 489 -2.24 -2.81 7.86
C VAL A 489 -2.81 -4.06 8.52
N ALA A 490 -2.86 -5.20 7.82
CA ALA A 490 -3.50 -6.42 8.32
C ALA A 490 -2.51 -7.42 8.95
N LYS A 491 -1.27 -7.49 8.46
CA LYS A 491 -0.26 -8.47 8.90
C LYS A 491 1.07 -7.82 9.24
N PHE A 492 1.73 -8.40 10.24
CA PHE A 492 3.10 -8.10 10.60
C PHE A 492 3.97 -9.37 10.51
N LEU A 493 5.08 -9.27 9.78
CA LEU A 493 6.00 -10.38 9.52
C LEU A 493 7.19 -10.42 10.49
N GLY A 494 7.49 -9.30 11.15
CA GLY A 494 8.63 -9.19 12.05
C GLY A 494 9.38 -7.87 11.91
N CYS A 495 10.23 -7.57 12.89
CA CYS A 495 10.98 -6.31 12.92
C CYS A 495 11.99 -6.26 11.78
N ASP A 496 12.16 -5.08 11.20
CA ASP A 496 13.03 -4.86 10.05
C ASP A 496 14.07 -3.76 10.32
N GLY A 497 15.05 -3.70 9.43
CA GLY A 497 16.11 -2.70 9.41
C GLY A 497 16.66 -2.58 7.99
N MET A 498 17.14 -1.40 7.63
CA MET A 498 17.60 -1.15 6.28
C MET A 498 18.75 -0.14 6.26
N LEU A 499 19.63 -0.26 5.27
CA LEU A 499 20.76 0.64 5.08
C LEU A 499 21.17 0.68 3.60
N ARG A 500 21.27 1.88 3.03
CA ARG A 500 22.02 2.14 1.81
C ARG A 500 23.51 2.11 2.14
N ALA A 501 24.24 1.19 1.54
CA ALA A 501 25.62 0.90 1.92
C ALA A 501 26.58 2.08 1.71
N SER A 502 26.36 2.93 0.71
CA SER A 502 27.15 4.15 0.54
C SER A 502 27.01 5.12 1.72
N HIS A 503 25.92 5.06 2.50
CA HIS A 503 25.73 5.90 3.69
C HIS A 503 26.48 5.36 4.91
N ARG A 504 27.15 4.19 4.83
CA ARG A 504 27.89 3.59 5.96
C ARG A 504 28.92 4.52 6.60
N VAL A 505 29.50 5.42 5.80
CA VAL A 505 30.48 6.41 6.24
C VAL A 505 29.91 7.44 7.21
N SER A 506 28.58 7.55 7.30
CA SER A 506 27.85 8.43 8.22
C SER A 506 27.55 7.80 9.59
N LYS A 507 28.06 6.58 9.86
CA LYS A 507 27.89 5.87 11.12
C LYS A 507 28.39 6.67 12.33
N GLU A 508 27.63 6.62 13.40
CA GLU A 508 28.00 7.02 14.75
C GLU A 508 27.49 5.99 15.76
N ILE A 509 28.05 6.00 16.96
CA ILE A 509 27.58 5.17 18.07
C ILE A 509 26.84 6.07 19.05
N VAL A 510 25.56 5.80 19.27
CA VAL A 510 24.69 6.52 20.21
C VAL A 510 24.07 5.50 21.15
N ASP A 511 24.28 5.66 22.45
CA ASP A 511 23.83 4.72 23.48
C ASP A 511 24.27 3.26 23.23
N GLY A 512 25.47 3.09 22.66
CA GLY A 512 26.04 1.77 22.36
C GLY A 512 25.49 1.10 21.09
N LEU A 513 24.59 1.75 20.35
CA LEU A 513 24.00 1.24 19.11
C LEU A 513 24.48 2.04 17.88
N PRO A 514 24.65 1.40 16.71
CA PRO A 514 24.94 2.11 15.47
C PRO A 514 23.75 2.97 15.05
N ARG A 515 24.03 4.24 14.74
CA ARG A 515 23.10 5.17 14.08
C ARG A 515 23.79 5.81 12.89
N TYR A 516 23.02 6.26 11.92
CA TYR A 516 23.56 6.87 10.70
C TYR A 516 22.99 8.26 10.56
N LYS A 517 23.86 9.26 10.34
CA LYS A 517 23.41 10.63 10.08
C LYS A 517 22.87 10.82 8.69
N HIS A 518 23.25 9.96 7.75
CA HIS A 518 22.91 10.05 6.32
C HIS A 518 23.23 11.40 5.67
N ASN A 519 24.15 12.17 6.23
CA ASN A 519 24.57 13.48 5.73
C ASN A 519 25.76 13.42 4.75
N ARG A 520 26.24 12.21 4.47
CA ARG A 520 27.35 11.93 3.55
C ARG A 520 27.22 10.51 3.02
N SER A 521 27.69 10.32 1.79
CA SER A 521 27.72 9.04 1.08
C SER A 521 29.06 8.84 0.41
N GLU A 522 29.55 7.60 0.39
CA GLU A 522 30.75 7.19 -0.35
C GLU A 522 30.45 5.92 -1.15
N LYS A 523 30.53 6.04 -2.47
CA LYS A 523 30.38 4.92 -3.40
C LYS A 523 31.38 3.81 -3.11
N ILE A 524 30.99 2.58 -3.40
CA ILE A 524 31.73 1.36 -3.10
C ILE A 524 32.22 0.82 -4.43
N PRO A 525 33.52 0.66 -4.68
CA PRO A 525 33.95 0.04 -5.94
C PRO A 525 33.35 -1.38 -6.07
N PRO A 526 32.82 -1.76 -7.25
CA PRO A 526 32.23 -3.09 -7.43
C PRO A 526 33.17 -4.22 -7.01
N GLY A 527 32.62 -5.25 -6.37
CA GLY A 527 33.34 -6.37 -5.77
C GLY A 527 34.03 -6.08 -4.44
N THR A 528 33.99 -4.84 -3.93
CA THR A 528 34.60 -4.51 -2.64
C THR A 528 33.73 -5.00 -1.48
N ILE A 529 34.28 -5.88 -0.65
CA ILE A 529 33.64 -6.31 0.60
C ILE A 529 33.75 -5.19 1.64
N ILE A 530 32.60 -4.79 2.19
CA ILE A 530 32.48 -3.75 3.22
C ILE A 530 31.77 -4.30 4.46
N ASP A 531 32.02 -3.69 5.63
CA ASP A 531 31.22 -3.97 6.83
C ASP A 531 30.01 -3.04 6.93
N LEU A 532 28.86 -3.62 7.24
CA LEU A 532 27.60 -2.92 7.49
C LEU A 532 27.10 -3.31 8.89
N GLU A 533 26.68 -2.34 9.68
CA GLU A 533 26.05 -2.55 11.00
C GLU A 533 24.65 -1.95 10.95
N ILE A 534 23.64 -2.77 10.68
CA ILE A 534 22.28 -2.34 10.37
C ILE A 534 21.43 -2.45 11.65
N PRO A 535 20.99 -1.31 12.24
CA PRO A 535 20.06 -1.33 13.36
C PRO A 535 18.66 -1.70 12.87
N LEU A 536 17.98 -2.58 13.61
CA LEU A 536 16.57 -2.88 13.41
C LEU A 536 15.73 -2.06 14.38
N TRP A 537 14.45 -1.91 14.05
CA TRP A 537 13.47 -1.33 14.96
C TRP A 537 13.21 -2.24 16.19
N PRO A 538 12.62 -1.69 17.26
CA PRO A 538 12.27 -2.43 18.47
C PRO A 538 11.62 -3.79 18.19
N ILE A 539 12.03 -4.81 18.93
CA ILE A 539 11.41 -6.15 18.90
C ILE A 539 10.93 -6.53 20.31
N GLU A 540 9.76 -7.15 20.38
CA GLU A 540 9.27 -7.90 21.53
C GLU A 540 8.53 -9.15 21.01
N GLN A 541 9.15 -10.32 21.12
CA GLN A 541 8.60 -11.58 20.61
C GLN A 541 8.80 -12.72 21.61
N THR A 542 7.87 -13.66 21.63
CA THR A 542 7.95 -14.89 22.45
C THR A 542 8.19 -16.12 21.59
N PHE A 543 9.04 -17.04 22.04
CA PHE A 543 9.33 -18.32 21.40
C PHE A 543 9.13 -19.45 22.41
N LYS A 544 8.52 -20.56 22.00
CA LYS A 544 8.30 -21.74 22.85
C LYS A 544 8.90 -22.97 22.17
N VAL A 545 9.41 -23.88 23.00
CA VAL A 545 9.92 -25.19 22.59
C VAL A 545 8.77 -26.06 22.08
N LEU A 546 9.04 -26.81 21.02
CA LEU A 546 8.14 -27.83 20.51
C LEU A 546 8.35 -29.11 21.32
N GLU A 547 7.28 -29.72 21.80
CA GLU A 547 7.36 -31.09 22.35
C GLU A 547 7.55 -32.03 21.16
N ASP A 548 8.60 -32.87 21.19
CA ASP A 548 8.90 -33.86 20.15
C ASP A 548 7.72 -34.83 20.02
N HIS A 549 6.85 -34.61 19.03
CA HIS A 549 5.87 -35.60 18.60
C HIS A 549 6.35 -36.24 17.31
N ASP A 550 6.57 -37.55 17.45
CA ASP A 550 7.08 -38.54 16.51
C ASP A 550 6.56 -38.38 15.08
N SER A 551 7.50 -38.38 14.14
CA SER A 551 7.29 -38.33 12.69
C SER A 551 6.52 -39.56 12.19
N GLY A 552 5.36 -39.35 11.58
CA GLY A 552 4.52 -40.43 11.07
C GLY A 552 3.95 -40.15 9.67
N HIS A 553 4.63 -40.69 8.66
CA HIS A 553 4.14 -41.06 7.32
C HIS A 553 3.50 -39.97 6.45
N ASP A 554 4.26 -39.51 5.45
CA ASP A 554 3.69 -38.98 4.20
C ASP A 554 4.03 -39.95 3.05
N GLU A 555 2.98 -40.38 2.36
CA GLU A 555 3.00 -41.24 1.18
C GLU A 555 3.51 -40.45 -0.04
N GLU A 556 4.43 -41.05 -0.81
CA GLU A 556 4.91 -40.54 -2.09
C GLU A 556 3.79 -40.54 -3.14
N VAL A 557 3.47 -39.35 -3.68
CA VAL A 557 2.70 -39.20 -4.92
C VAL A 557 3.67 -38.78 -6.03
N GLU A 558 3.80 -39.62 -7.06
CA GLU A 558 4.59 -39.36 -8.26
C GLU A 558 4.17 -38.06 -8.95
N SER A 559 5.11 -37.11 -9.07
CA SER A 559 4.98 -35.90 -9.91
C SER A 559 5.87 -36.05 -11.12
N SER A 560 5.27 -36.17 -12.31
CA SER A 560 5.96 -36.03 -13.59
C SER A 560 5.69 -34.64 -14.18
N THR A 561 6.29 -33.61 -13.61
CA THR A 561 6.52 -32.32 -14.30
C THR A 561 7.96 -31.89 -13.99
N GLN A 562 8.78 -31.71 -15.02
CA GLN A 562 10.18 -31.31 -14.85
C GLN A 562 10.24 -29.94 -14.15
N SER A 563 11.14 -29.82 -13.18
CA SER A 563 11.52 -28.56 -12.54
C SER A 563 12.01 -27.55 -13.58
N ILE A 564 11.55 -26.30 -13.48
CA ILE A 564 12.01 -25.15 -14.28
C ILE A 564 13.55 -25.12 -14.27
N SER A 565 14.19 -25.14 -15.44
CA SER A 565 15.63 -24.93 -15.52
C SER A 565 15.95 -23.45 -15.33
N SER A 566 17.04 -23.12 -14.63
CA SER A 566 17.46 -21.73 -14.36
C SER A 566 17.64 -20.87 -15.63
N SER A 567 17.84 -21.48 -16.80
CA SER A 567 17.91 -20.79 -18.08
C SER A 567 16.57 -20.20 -18.56
N ILE A 568 15.43 -20.70 -18.08
CA ILE A 568 14.09 -20.20 -18.46
C ILE A 568 13.76 -18.89 -17.74
N LEU A 569 14.37 -18.63 -16.58
CA LEU A 569 14.21 -17.40 -15.79
C LEU A 569 15.13 -16.24 -16.25
N GLN A 570 16.07 -16.50 -17.17
CA GLN A 570 16.94 -15.45 -17.71
C GLN A 570 16.21 -14.62 -18.77
N TYR A 571 15.57 -13.53 -18.33
CA TYR A 571 14.90 -12.59 -19.24
C TYR A 571 15.88 -11.85 -20.15
N ARG A 572 15.42 -11.55 -21.37
CA ARG A 572 16.14 -10.71 -22.31
C ARG A 572 15.98 -9.25 -21.91
N GLN A 573 17.09 -8.54 -21.74
CA GLN A 573 17.08 -7.10 -21.47
C GLN A 573 17.46 -6.31 -22.73
N GLU A 574 16.61 -5.39 -23.15
CA GLU A 574 16.94 -4.44 -24.22
C GLU A 574 16.10 -3.17 -24.07
N ASN A 575 16.65 -2.03 -24.53
CA ASN A 575 15.98 -0.73 -24.50
C ASN A 575 15.44 -0.29 -23.12
N GLY A 576 15.99 -0.84 -22.02
CA GLY A 576 15.56 -0.55 -20.66
C GLY A 576 14.31 -1.31 -20.21
N ARG A 577 13.93 -2.38 -20.92
CA ARG A 577 12.80 -3.27 -20.62
C ARG A 577 13.27 -4.71 -20.54
N THR A 578 12.51 -5.57 -19.88
CA THR A 578 12.73 -7.03 -19.89
C THR A 578 11.72 -7.73 -20.78
N TYR A 579 12.14 -8.82 -21.44
CA TYR A 579 11.33 -9.65 -22.32
C TYR A 579 11.57 -11.13 -21.98
N HIS A 580 10.63 -12.01 -22.35
CA HIS A 580 10.74 -13.44 -22.06
C HIS A 580 12.01 -14.06 -22.70
N GLY A 581 12.68 -14.95 -21.98
CA GLY A 581 13.90 -15.65 -22.45
C GLY A 581 13.62 -16.99 -23.13
N TYR A 582 12.50 -17.64 -22.79
CA TYR A 582 12.10 -18.92 -23.35
C TYR A 582 11.62 -18.76 -24.81
N LYS A 583 12.32 -19.37 -25.78
CA LYS A 583 12.09 -19.13 -27.23
C LYS A 583 12.18 -17.64 -27.58
N ASP A 584 13.32 -17.07 -27.22
CA ASP A 584 13.68 -15.66 -27.46
C ASP A 584 13.27 -15.16 -28.85
N GLY A 585 12.69 -13.96 -28.89
CA GLY A 585 12.23 -13.28 -30.11
C GLY A 585 10.81 -13.65 -30.58
N LYS A 586 10.14 -14.64 -29.98
CA LYS A 586 8.76 -15.00 -30.38
C LYS A 586 7.70 -14.00 -29.93
N TYR A 587 7.83 -13.46 -28.73
CA TYR A 587 6.93 -12.47 -28.13
C TYR A 587 7.66 -11.12 -27.96
N ASN A 588 6.95 -10.03 -28.19
CA ASN A 588 7.55 -8.69 -28.36
C ASN A 588 7.01 -7.64 -27.38
N VAL A 589 6.28 -8.07 -26.35
CA VAL A 589 5.80 -7.22 -25.26
C VAL A 589 6.68 -7.47 -24.03
N PRO A 590 7.01 -6.44 -23.24
CA PRO A 590 7.82 -6.60 -22.04
C PRO A 590 7.16 -7.50 -20.99
N ASN A 591 7.93 -7.90 -19.98
CA ASN A 591 7.48 -8.70 -18.84
C ASN A 591 8.01 -8.15 -17.50
N ASP A 592 8.40 -6.86 -17.49
CA ASP A 592 8.85 -6.14 -16.30
C ASP A 592 7.68 -5.69 -15.44
N GLU A 593 7.97 -5.24 -14.22
CA GLU A 593 6.97 -4.81 -13.25
C GLU A 593 6.04 -3.71 -13.77
N GLU A 594 6.56 -2.76 -14.56
CA GLU A 594 5.74 -1.72 -15.20
C GLU A 594 4.67 -2.33 -16.12
N GLU A 595 5.01 -3.40 -16.83
CA GLU A 595 4.05 -4.12 -17.68
C GLU A 595 3.10 -5.00 -16.86
N ASN A 596 3.55 -5.63 -15.78
CA ASN A 596 2.70 -6.40 -14.88
C ASN A 596 1.61 -5.51 -14.26
N GLU A 597 1.98 -4.33 -13.73
CA GLU A 597 1.04 -3.34 -13.21
C GLU A 597 0.02 -2.90 -14.28
N ARG A 598 0.48 -2.73 -15.53
CA ARG A 598 -0.38 -2.38 -16.66
C ARG A 598 -1.34 -3.52 -17.03
N LEU A 599 -0.90 -4.78 -16.99
CA LEU A 599 -1.75 -5.95 -17.26
C LEU A 599 -2.86 -6.10 -16.21
N ASP A 600 -2.57 -5.82 -14.94
CA ASP A 600 -3.58 -5.82 -13.88
C ASP A 600 -4.60 -4.69 -14.07
N LEU A 601 -4.13 -3.49 -14.46
CA LEU A 601 -5.02 -2.38 -14.85
C LEU A 601 -5.90 -2.75 -16.07
N GLN A 602 -5.33 -3.47 -17.04
CA GLN A 602 -6.07 -3.98 -18.20
C GLN A 602 -7.14 -5.01 -17.78
N HIS A 603 -6.83 -5.91 -16.84
CA HIS A 603 -7.81 -6.86 -16.31
C HIS A 603 -8.99 -6.13 -15.66
N ALA A 604 -8.73 -5.13 -14.81
CA ALA A 604 -9.78 -4.31 -14.21
C ALA A 604 -10.63 -3.58 -15.27
N LEU A 605 -10.01 -3.09 -16.35
CA LEU A 605 -10.71 -2.45 -17.45
C LEU A 605 -11.65 -3.41 -18.20
N PHE A 606 -11.29 -4.68 -18.33
CA PHE A 606 -12.18 -5.74 -18.84
C PHE A 606 -13.37 -5.98 -17.92
N LEU A 607 -13.15 -6.14 -16.60
CA LEU A 607 -14.25 -6.31 -15.63
C LEU A 607 -15.24 -5.15 -15.71
N ARG A 608 -14.75 -3.90 -15.73
CA ARG A 608 -15.61 -2.70 -15.89
C ARG A 608 -16.37 -2.69 -17.20
N THR A 609 -15.75 -3.15 -18.28
CA THR A 609 -16.39 -3.22 -19.59
C THR A 609 -17.52 -4.25 -19.58
N PHE A 610 -17.29 -5.38 -18.91
CA PHE A 610 -18.20 -6.52 -18.89
C PHE A 610 -19.20 -6.52 -17.73
N ASP A 611 -19.24 -5.45 -16.93
CA ASP A 611 -20.09 -5.33 -15.74
C ASP A 611 -19.74 -6.41 -14.69
N ASP A 612 -18.46 -6.44 -14.32
CA ASP A 612 -17.83 -7.33 -13.31
C ASP A 612 -17.98 -8.82 -13.62
N ARG A 613 -18.04 -9.17 -14.92
CA ARG A 613 -18.01 -10.55 -15.41
C ARG A 613 -16.66 -10.88 -16.02
N LEU A 614 -16.13 -12.06 -15.71
CA LEU A 614 -14.88 -12.59 -16.30
C LEU A 614 -15.03 -12.99 -17.77
N GLY A 615 -16.25 -13.28 -18.21
CA GLY A 615 -16.58 -13.64 -19.59
C GLY A 615 -18.08 -13.77 -19.81
N PHE A 616 -18.46 -13.99 -21.06
CA PHE A 616 -19.86 -14.14 -21.51
C PHE A 616 -20.25 -15.58 -21.80
N ALA A 617 -19.28 -16.48 -21.92
CA ALA A 617 -19.56 -17.90 -22.17
C ALA A 617 -20.31 -18.52 -20.97
N PRO A 618 -21.16 -19.53 -21.20
CA PRO A 618 -21.88 -20.20 -20.12
C PRO A 618 -21.01 -20.72 -18.96
N PRO A 619 -19.76 -21.19 -19.17
CA PRO A 619 -18.82 -21.51 -18.09
C PRO A 619 -18.45 -20.36 -17.14
N CYS A 620 -18.69 -19.09 -17.49
CA CYS A 620 -18.40 -17.94 -16.61
C CYS A 620 -19.57 -17.59 -15.68
N LYS A 621 -20.64 -18.38 -15.67
CA LYS A 621 -21.78 -18.14 -14.77
C LYS A 621 -21.50 -18.77 -13.40
N PRO A 622 -21.83 -18.11 -12.27
CA PRO A 622 -21.58 -18.64 -10.93
C PRO A 622 -22.14 -20.05 -10.68
N GLU A 623 -23.24 -20.42 -11.32
CA GLU A 623 -23.87 -21.74 -11.21
C GLU A 623 -23.30 -22.81 -12.16
N ALA A 624 -22.30 -22.47 -12.97
CA ALA A 624 -21.72 -23.39 -13.95
C ALA A 624 -20.97 -24.54 -13.27
N LYS A 625 -21.22 -25.76 -13.75
CA LYS A 625 -20.48 -26.94 -13.32
C LYS A 625 -19.34 -27.19 -14.29
N VAL A 626 -18.20 -26.60 -13.99
CA VAL A 626 -16.94 -26.73 -14.72
C VAL A 626 -15.93 -27.49 -13.86
N GLN A 627 -15.11 -28.33 -14.48
CA GLN A 627 -14.12 -29.16 -13.79
C GLN A 627 -12.70 -28.86 -14.27
N HIS A 628 -12.49 -28.70 -15.58
CA HIS A 628 -11.16 -28.40 -16.13
C HIS A 628 -11.20 -27.14 -16.98
N VAL A 629 -10.46 -26.11 -16.57
CA VAL A 629 -10.38 -24.82 -17.26
C VAL A 629 -8.94 -24.50 -17.64
N LEU A 630 -8.77 -23.98 -18.86
CA LEU A 630 -7.47 -23.51 -19.37
C LEU A 630 -7.57 -22.03 -19.72
N ASP A 631 -6.64 -21.23 -19.22
CA ASP A 631 -6.42 -19.86 -19.67
C ASP A 631 -5.10 -19.78 -20.44
N VAL A 632 -5.16 -19.28 -21.67
CA VAL A 632 -4.03 -19.26 -22.60
C VAL A 632 -3.50 -17.84 -22.78
N GLY A 633 -2.21 -17.64 -22.48
CA GLY A 633 -1.60 -16.31 -22.42
C GLY A 633 -1.98 -15.58 -21.15
N THR A 634 -1.78 -16.24 -20.01
CA THR A 634 -2.38 -15.80 -18.74
C THR A 634 -1.78 -14.52 -18.17
N GLY A 635 -0.62 -14.06 -18.67
CA GLY A 635 0.04 -12.84 -18.20
C GLY A 635 0.35 -12.94 -16.70
N THR A 636 -0.14 -12.02 -15.88
CA THR A 636 0.04 -12.05 -14.42
C THR A 636 -0.70 -13.20 -13.73
N GLY A 637 -1.63 -13.87 -14.42
CA GLY A 637 -2.46 -14.93 -13.85
C GLY A 637 -3.70 -14.43 -13.10
N ILE A 638 -3.94 -13.12 -13.05
CA ILE A 638 -5.05 -12.52 -12.28
C ILE A 638 -6.43 -13.05 -12.72
N TRP A 639 -6.66 -13.26 -14.01
CA TRP A 639 -7.92 -13.84 -14.50
C TRP A 639 -8.10 -15.29 -14.03
N VAL A 640 -7.02 -16.08 -14.02
CA VAL A 640 -7.04 -17.48 -13.55
C VAL A 640 -7.40 -17.55 -12.08
N MET A 641 -6.84 -16.65 -11.26
CA MET A 641 -7.15 -16.60 -9.84
C MET A 641 -8.61 -16.19 -9.59
N ASP A 642 -9.10 -15.12 -10.24
CA ASP A 642 -10.50 -14.70 -10.10
C ASP A 642 -11.48 -15.79 -10.57
N TYR A 643 -11.17 -16.49 -11.66
CA TYR A 643 -12.02 -17.58 -12.15
C TYR A 643 -12.04 -18.77 -11.20
N ALA A 644 -10.88 -19.10 -10.61
CA ALA A 644 -10.74 -20.18 -9.63
C ALA A 644 -11.48 -19.89 -8.32
N ASP A 645 -11.52 -18.62 -7.91
CA ASP A 645 -12.28 -18.17 -6.73
C ASP A 645 -13.80 -18.24 -6.98
N ASP A 646 -14.26 -17.85 -8.18
CA ASP A 646 -15.67 -17.98 -8.58
C ASP A 646 -16.09 -19.46 -8.72
N HIS A 647 -15.16 -20.36 -9.03
CA HIS A 647 -15.40 -21.78 -9.29
C HIS A 647 -14.44 -22.70 -8.51
N PRO A 648 -14.56 -22.78 -7.16
CA PRO A 648 -13.60 -23.50 -6.31
C PRO A 648 -13.56 -25.02 -6.53
N SER A 649 -14.53 -25.58 -7.24
CA SER A 649 -14.56 -27.00 -7.62
C SER A 649 -13.87 -27.31 -8.95
N ALA A 650 -13.40 -26.30 -9.68
CA ALA A 650 -12.72 -26.47 -10.96
C ALA A 650 -11.21 -26.43 -10.78
N GLU A 651 -10.48 -27.27 -11.48
CA GLU A 651 -9.04 -27.12 -11.71
C GLU A 651 -8.82 -26.10 -12.83
N VAL A 652 -8.07 -25.04 -12.53
CA VAL A 652 -7.79 -23.94 -13.46
C VAL A 652 -6.30 -23.89 -13.77
N ILE A 653 -5.95 -24.06 -15.03
CA ILE A 653 -4.57 -24.04 -15.51
C ILE A 653 -4.35 -22.75 -16.29
N GLY A 654 -3.37 -21.95 -15.86
CA GLY A 654 -2.89 -20.80 -16.62
C GLY A 654 -1.60 -21.14 -17.37
N VAL A 655 -1.53 -20.80 -18.65
CA VAL A 655 -0.34 -21.05 -19.48
C VAL A 655 0.20 -19.75 -20.03
N ASP A 656 1.51 -19.54 -19.88
CA ASP A 656 2.22 -18.41 -20.47
C ASP A 656 3.64 -18.80 -20.90
N LEU A 657 4.23 -18.05 -21.83
CA LEU A 657 5.64 -18.18 -22.19
C LEU A 657 6.56 -17.57 -21.12
N SER A 658 6.06 -16.60 -20.38
CA SER A 658 6.79 -15.83 -19.39
C SER A 658 6.38 -16.24 -17.97
N PRO A 659 7.32 -16.67 -17.11
CA PRO A 659 7.05 -16.98 -15.71
C PRO A 659 6.93 -15.71 -14.85
N ILE A 660 5.84 -14.96 -15.00
CA ILE A 660 5.55 -13.72 -14.23
C ILE A 660 4.37 -13.89 -13.27
N GLN A 661 3.89 -15.12 -13.11
CA GLN A 661 2.74 -15.44 -12.27
C GLN A 661 3.15 -15.58 -10.80
N PRO A 662 2.26 -15.32 -9.84
CA PRO A 662 2.57 -15.41 -8.41
C PRO A 662 2.90 -16.85 -8.00
N SER A 663 3.81 -17.00 -7.04
CA SER A 663 4.17 -18.30 -6.47
C SER A 663 3.13 -18.83 -5.46
N PHE A 664 2.25 -17.95 -4.97
CA PHE A 664 1.17 -18.31 -4.05
C PHE A 664 -0.17 -18.18 -4.78
N VAL A 665 -0.84 -19.31 -4.98
CA VAL A 665 -2.05 -19.43 -5.81
C VAL A 665 -3.12 -20.24 -5.07
N PRO A 666 -4.41 -20.10 -5.42
CA PRO A 666 -5.47 -20.96 -4.90
C PRO A 666 -5.13 -22.46 -5.08
N PRO A 667 -5.62 -23.36 -4.20
CA PRO A 667 -5.26 -24.78 -4.23
C PRO A 667 -5.70 -25.51 -5.51
N ASN A 668 -6.64 -24.92 -6.26
CA ASN A 668 -7.15 -25.41 -7.53
C ASN A 668 -6.53 -24.72 -8.76
N VAL A 669 -5.46 -23.92 -8.58
CA VAL A 669 -4.75 -23.21 -9.65
C VAL A 669 -3.37 -23.82 -9.90
N ARG A 670 -3.00 -23.93 -11.17
CA ARG A 670 -1.63 -24.32 -11.59
C ARG A 670 -1.17 -23.44 -12.75
N PHE A 671 0.06 -22.95 -12.70
CA PHE A 671 0.67 -22.23 -13.81
C PHE A 671 1.71 -23.10 -14.52
N ILE A 672 1.69 -23.07 -15.85
CA ILE A 672 2.59 -23.85 -16.71
C ILE A 672 3.28 -22.89 -17.67
N ILE A 673 4.61 -23.00 -17.73
CA ILE A 673 5.41 -22.28 -18.74
C ILE A 673 5.43 -23.13 -19.99
N ASP A 674 4.74 -22.71 -21.05
CA ASP A 674 4.72 -23.44 -22.31
C ASP A 674 4.45 -22.55 -23.52
N ASP A 675 4.83 -23.03 -24.68
CA ASP A 675 4.52 -22.42 -25.97
C ASP A 675 3.27 -23.04 -26.56
N ILE A 676 2.19 -22.27 -26.54
CA ILE A 676 0.87 -22.69 -27.01
C ILE A 676 0.82 -23.03 -28.51
N GLU A 677 1.86 -22.68 -29.28
CA GLU A 677 1.98 -23.09 -30.68
C GLU A 677 2.62 -24.47 -30.88
N GLU A 678 3.10 -25.11 -29.82
CA GLU A 678 3.53 -26.52 -29.82
C GLU A 678 2.38 -27.49 -29.52
N GLU A 679 2.67 -28.79 -29.52
CA GLU A 679 1.68 -29.83 -29.28
C GLU A 679 1.20 -29.79 -27.82
N TRP A 680 -0.11 -29.74 -27.61
CA TRP A 680 -0.69 -29.66 -26.26
C TRP A 680 -0.77 -31.07 -25.65
N GLN A 681 0.04 -31.32 -24.62
CA GLN A 681 0.18 -32.65 -23.99
C GLN A 681 -0.51 -32.73 -22.62
N TYR A 682 -1.76 -32.26 -22.54
CA TYR A 682 -2.55 -32.36 -21.30
C TYR A 682 -3.10 -33.78 -21.11
N SER A 683 -3.15 -34.24 -19.85
CA SER A 683 -3.70 -35.56 -19.51
C SER A 683 -5.22 -35.64 -19.65
N SER A 684 -5.90 -34.49 -19.64
CA SER A 684 -7.35 -34.33 -19.69
C SER A 684 -7.73 -33.22 -20.67
N LYS A 685 -8.94 -33.30 -21.23
CA LYS A 685 -9.54 -32.20 -22.01
C LYS A 685 -10.22 -31.19 -21.10
N PHE A 686 -10.56 -30.04 -21.65
CA PHE A 686 -11.10 -28.90 -20.90
C PHE A 686 -12.59 -28.71 -21.16
N ASP A 687 -13.31 -28.28 -20.13
CA ASP A 687 -14.70 -27.81 -20.23
C ASP A 687 -14.76 -26.38 -20.77
N TYR A 688 -13.74 -25.58 -20.45
CA TYR A 688 -13.65 -24.18 -20.85
C TYR A 688 -12.20 -23.80 -21.17
N ILE A 689 -11.99 -23.17 -22.33
CA ILE A 689 -10.69 -22.61 -22.73
C ILE A 689 -10.87 -21.12 -23.01
N HIS A 690 -10.28 -20.30 -22.15
CA HIS A 690 -10.28 -18.84 -22.27
C HIS A 690 -8.95 -18.36 -22.86
N SER A 691 -9.01 -17.27 -23.63
CA SER A 691 -7.81 -16.51 -23.98
C SER A 691 -8.13 -15.05 -24.22
N ARG A 692 -7.18 -14.18 -23.92
CA ARG A 692 -7.37 -12.74 -23.98
C ARG A 692 -6.10 -12.02 -24.44
N MET A 693 -6.25 -11.07 -25.36
CA MET A 693 -5.19 -10.16 -25.83
C MET A 693 -3.95 -10.86 -26.43
N MET A 694 -4.20 -11.90 -27.22
CA MET A 694 -3.21 -12.72 -27.93
C MET A 694 -2.88 -12.24 -29.34
N ASN A 695 -3.45 -11.13 -29.79
CA ASN A 695 -3.08 -10.53 -31.08
C ASN A 695 -1.57 -10.23 -31.14
N SER A 696 -0.94 -10.54 -32.27
CA SER A 696 0.52 -10.50 -32.46
C SER A 696 1.34 -11.47 -31.57
N SER A 697 0.71 -12.31 -30.76
CA SER A 697 1.34 -13.49 -30.13
C SER A 697 1.14 -14.76 -30.99
N ILE A 698 0.00 -14.88 -31.65
CA ILE A 698 -0.39 -16.04 -32.48
C ILE A 698 0.00 -15.82 -33.95
N ALA A 699 0.67 -16.78 -34.59
CA ALA A 699 1.03 -16.69 -36.00
C ALA A 699 -0.14 -17.06 -36.94
N ASP A 700 -0.93 -18.08 -36.58
CA ASP A 700 -2.06 -18.56 -37.37
C ASP A 700 -3.28 -18.87 -36.48
N TRP A 701 -4.30 -18.00 -36.58
CA TRP A 701 -5.49 -18.06 -35.74
C TRP A 701 -6.41 -19.26 -36.02
N GLU A 702 -6.41 -19.79 -37.25
CA GLU A 702 -7.18 -20.99 -37.60
C GLU A 702 -6.58 -22.25 -36.99
N SER A 703 -5.26 -22.39 -37.06
CA SER A 703 -4.51 -23.47 -36.39
C SER A 703 -4.67 -23.38 -34.87
N TYR A 704 -4.59 -22.17 -34.32
CA TYR A 704 -4.80 -21.94 -32.88
C TYR A 704 -6.22 -22.34 -32.45
N ALA A 705 -7.26 -21.86 -33.15
CA ALA A 705 -8.64 -22.25 -32.87
C ALA A 705 -8.90 -23.76 -33.07
N THR A 706 -8.23 -24.39 -34.03
CA THR A 706 -8.30 -25.86 -34.23
C THR A 706 -7.74 -26.61 -33.02
N LYS A 707 -6.60 -26.17 -32.47
CA LYS A 707 -6.03 -26.76 -31.24
C LYS A 707 -6.95 -26.61 -30.04
N ILE A 708 -7.53 -25.43 -29.84
CA ILE A 708 -8.55 -25.20 -28.80
C ILE A 708 -9.71 -26.19 -29.00
N PHE A 709 -10.22 -26.31 -30.22
CA PHE A 709 -11.31 -27.22 -30.54
C PHE A 709 -10.96 -28.69 -30.23
N GLU A 710 -9.74 -29.14 -30.56
CA GLU A 710 -9.30 -30.52 -30.31
C GLU A 710 -9.20 -30.85 -28.81
N ASN A 711 -8.78 -29.87 -28.00
CA ASN A 711 -8.55 -29.99 -26.56
C ASN A 711 -9.78 -29.71 -25.67
N LEU A 712 -10.91 -29.28 -26.26
CA LEU A 712 -12.19 -29.18 -25.56
C LEU A 712 -12.90 -30.54 -25.47
N GLU A 713 -13.59 -30.76 -24.36
CA GLU A 713 -14.59 -31.84 -24.24
C GLU A 713 -15.78 -31.60 -25.19
N PRO A 714 -16.47 -32.64 -25.68
CA PRO A 714 -17.74 -32.48 -26.38
C PRO A 714 -18.73 -31.68 -25.52
N GLY A 715 -19.23 -30.55 -26.05
CA GLY A 715 -20.06 -29.62 -25.30
C GLY A 715 -19.31 -28.53 -24.51
N GLY A 716 -17.98 -28.58 -24.44
CA GLY A 716 -17.14 -27.53 -23.86
C GLY A 716 -17.15 -26.23 -24.67
N TYR A 717 -16.68 -25.14 -24.07
CA TYR A 717 -16.71 -23.80 -24.67
C TYR A 717 -15.33 -23.18 -24.79
N THR A 718 -15.14 -22.32 -25.78
CA THR A 718 -14.04 -21.35 -25.79
C THR A 718 -14.56 -19.93 -25.77
N GLU A 719 -13.82 -19.01 -25.16
CA GLU A 719 -14.05 -17.57 -25.27
C GLU A 719 -12.73 -16.85 -25.54
N LEU A 720 -12.73 -16.04 -26.60
CA LEU A 720 -11.59 -15.27 -27.07
C LEU A 720 -11.92 -13.77 -26.96
N GLN A 721 -11.15 -13.05 -26.17
CA GLN A 721 -11.35 -11.63 -25.87
C GLN A 721 -10.20 -10.78 -26.44
N GLU A 722 -10.48 -9.86 -27.35
CA GLU A 722 -9.45 -9.16 -28.12
C GLU A 722 -9.66 -7.65 -28.28
N ILE A 723 -8.54 -6.97 -28.55
CA ILE A 723 -8.48 -5.55 -28.91
C ILE A 723 -8.08 -5.37 -30.37
N ASP A 724 -8.76 -4.46 -31.07
CA ASP A 724 -8.33 -3.96 -32.37
C ASP A 724 -7.36 -2.79 -32.14
N VAL A 725 -6.07 -2.99 -32.42
CA VAL A 725 -5.03 -1.97 -32.21
C VAL A 725 -5.23 -0.73 -33.08
N PHE A 726 -6.01 -0.82 -34.16
CA PHE A 726 -6.40 0.34 -34.96
C PHE A 726 -7.55 1.08 -34.28
N THR A 727 -7.19 2.16 -33.58
CA THR A 727 -8.14 3.11 -33.02
C THR A 727 -9.10 3.67 -34.07
N LYS A 728 -10.38 3.74 -33.71
CA LYS A 728 -11.48 4.27 -34.55
C LYS A 728 -12.01 5.57 -33.96
N SER A 729 -12.74 6.33 -34.78
CA SER A 729 -13.43 7.57 -34.40
C SER A 729 -14.71 7.67 -35.22
N ASP A 730 -15.86 7.83 -34.55
CA ASP A 730 -17.17 7.86 -35.23
C ASP A 730 -17.43 9.20 -35.93
N ASP A 731 -16.73 10.27 -35.52
CA ASP A 731 -16.91 11.64 -36.03
C ASP A 731 -15.72 12.18 -36.83
N GLY A 732 -14.73 11.32 -37.12
CA GLY A 732 -13.58 11.65 -37.95
C GLY A 732 -12.56 12.58 -37.29
N THR A 733 -12.62 12.75 -35.97
CA THR A 733 -11.65 13.55 -35.22
C THR A 733 -10.26 12.89 -35.15
N LEU A 734 -10.18 11.57 -35.30
CA LEU A 734 -8.94 10.83 -35.56
C LEU A 734 -8.79 10.59 -37.07
N THR A 735 -7.63 10.92 -37.62
CA THR A 735 -7.31 10.73 -39.04
C THR A 735 -5.98 9.97 -39.23
N PRO A 736 -5.70 9.43 -40.42
CA PRO A 736 -4.42 8.79 -40.70
C PRO A 736 -3.19 9.69 -40.55
N GLN A 737 -3.33 11.01 -40.41
CA GLN A 737 -2.19 11.92 -40.19
C GLN A 737 -1.76 11.99 -38.72
N HIS A 738 -2.58 11.49 -37.80
CA HIS A 738 -2.31 11.50 -36.37
C HIS A 738 -1.28 10.42 -35.99
N ASN A 739 -0.38 10.75 -35.07
CA ASN A 739 0.65 9.84 -34.56
C ASN A 739 0.05 8.59 -33.90
N LEU A 740 -1.09 8.71 -33.22
CA LEU A 740 -1.82 7.59 -32.65
C LEU A 740 -2.29 6.59 -33.71
N TRP A 741 -2.76 7.09 -34.87
CA TRP A 741 -3.12 6.21 -35.98
C TRP A 741 -1.87 5.61 -36.64
N GLN A 742 -0.83 6.42 -36.85
CA GLN A 742 0.45 5.97 -37.40
C GLN A 742 1.13 4.92 -36.52
N TRP A 743 0.94 4.99 -35.20
CA TRP A 743 1.44 4.03 -34.24
C TRP A 743 0.90 2.62 -34.54
N ALA A 744 -0.41 2.47 -34.73
CA ALA A 744 -1.01 1.18 -35.11
C ALA A 744 -0.50 0.69 -36.47
N LYS A 745 -0.31 1.60 -37.44
CA LYS A 745 0.24 1.26 -38.76
C LYS A 745 1.69 0.78 -38.70
N LEU A 746 2.52 1.38 -37.87
CA LEU A 746 3.91 0.98 -37.68
C LEU A 746 4.01 -0.38 -36.98
N LEU A 747 3.14 -0.63 -35.99
CA LEU A 747 3.03 -1.96 -35.36
C LEU A 747 2.61 -3.02 -36.38
N TYR A 748 1.64 -2.71 -37.24
CA TYR A 748 1.25 -3.60 -38.34
C TYR A 748 2.46 -3.95 -39.24
N ASP A 749 3.22 -2.95 -39.68
CA ASP A 749 4.39 -3.16 -40.55
C ASP A 749 5.50 -3.97 -39.85
N ALA A 750 5.73 -3.71 -38.56
CA ALA A 750 6.67 -4.47 -37.75
C ALA A 750 6.21 -5.92 -37.55
N SER A 751 4.93 -6.15 -37.27
CA SER A 751 4.34 -7.47 -37.03
C SER A 751 4.51 -8.41 -38.23
N VAL A 752 4.35 -7.89 -39.45
CA VAL A 752 4.58 -8.65 -40.70
C VAL A 752 6.03 -9.08 -40.83
N LYS A 753 6.98 -8.19 -40.52
CA LYS A 753 8.42 -8.50 -40.59
C LYS A 753 8.87 -9.48 -39.50
N LEU A 754 8.21 -9.47 -38.35
CA LEU A 754 8.49 -10.38 -37.23
C LEU A 754 7.84 -11.76 -37.41
N GLY A 755 7.06 -11.97 -38.47
CA GLY A 755 6.35 -13.24 -38.70
C GLY A 755 5.18 -13.48 -37.75
N ARG A 756 4.66 -12.42 -37.13
CA ARG A 756 3.56 -12.41 -36.16
C ARG A 756 2.48 -11.43 -36.61
N PRO A 757 1.90 -11.61 -37.81
CA PRO A 757 1.07 -10.59 -38.42
C PRO A 757 -0.14 -10.25 -37.56
N TYR A 758 -0.47 -8.96 -37.50
CA TYR A 758 -1.73 -8.50 -36.93
C TYR A 758 -2.93 -9.25 -37.52
N PHE A 759 -3.81 -9.72 -36.64
CA PHE A 759 -5.08 -10.33 -37.00
C PHE A 759 -6.23 -9.37 -36.71
N ASP A 760 -7.17 -9.18 -37.64
CA ASP A 760 -8.36 -8.36 -37.40
C ASP A 760 -9.34 -9.12 -36.49
N PRO A 761 -9.56 -8.68 -35.23
CA PRO A 761 -10.40 -9.39 -34.28
C PRO A 761 -11.85 -9.55 -34.71
N SER A 762 -12.33 -8.77 -35.69
CA SER A 762 -13.68 -8.95 -36.22
C SER A 762 -13.88 -10.27 -36.96
N ASN A 763 -12.80 -10.98 -37.32
CA ASN A 763 -12.83 -12.27 -37.99
C ASN A 763 -12.83 -13.47 -37.03
N ILE A 764 -12.71 -13.28 -35.70
CA ILE A 764 -12.67 -14.40 -34.73
C ILE A 764 -13.91 -15.31 -34.89
N LYS A 765 -15.09 -14.72 -35.06
CA LYS A 765 -16.34 -15.47 -35.24
C LYS A 765 -16.30 -16.38 -36.46
N ASP A 766 -15.75 -15.91 -37.57
CA ASP A 766 -15.63 -16.68 -38.80
C ASP A 766 -14.62 -17.82 -38.63
N VAL A 767 -13.50 -17.57 -37.93
CA VAL A 767 -12.50 -18.59 -37.60
C VAL A 767 -13.11 -19.70 -36.75
N LEU A 768 -13.79 -19.37 -35.65
CA LEU A 768 -14.42 -20.38 -34.79
C LEU A 768 -15.50 -21.17 -35.56
N THR A 769 -16.32 -20.49 -36.37
CA THR A 769 -17.34 -21.16 -37.19
C THR A 769 -16.71 -22.11 -38.21
N LYS A 770 -15.60 -21.71 -38.85
CA LYS A 770 -14.90 -22.52 -39.84
C LYS A 770 -14.28 -23.78 -39.24
N VAL A 771 -13.73 -23.68 -38.03
CA VAL A 771 -13.14 -24.81 -37.29
C VAL A 771 -14.21 -25.82 -36.84
N GLY A 772 -15.46 -25.38 -36.67
CA GLY A 772 -16.60 -26.25 -36.37
C GLY A 772 -17.26 -26.00 -35.02
N PHE A 773 -16.99 -24.87 -34.37
CA PHE A 773 -17.74 -24.44 -33.19
C PHE A 773 -19.19 -24.09 -33.57
N GLU A 774 -20.13 -24.47 -32.71
CA GLU A 774 -21.56 -24.12 -32.78
C GLU A 774 -21.89 -22.98 -31.81
N ASP A 775 -23.08 -22.39 -31.95
CA ASP A 775 -23.60 -21.35 -31.05
C ASP A 775 -22.67 -20.12 -30.89
N VAL A 776 -21.89 -19.81 -31.94
CA VAL A 776 -20.86 -18.76 -31.89
C VAL A 776 -21.49 -17.37 -31.73
N THR A 777 -21.20 -16.76 -30.58
CA THR A 777 -21.76 -15.47 -30.16
C THR A 777 -20.66 -14.43 -30.07
N GLU A 778 -20.97 -13.18 -30.44
CA GLU A 778 -20.03 -12.06 -30.46
C GLU A 778 -20.62 -10.87 -29.68
N ALA A 779 -19.80 -10.24 -28.84
CA ALA A 779 -20.09 -9.00 -28.13
C ALA A 779 -19.02 -7.95 -28.44
N LYS A 780 -19.44 -6.70 -28.70
CA LYS A 780 -18.55 -5.58 -29.08
C LYS A 780 -18.66 -4.43 -28.08
N PHE A 781 -17.51 -3.89 -27.71
CA PHE A 781 -17.38 -2.78 -26.78
C PHE A 781 -16.41 -1.73 -27.34
N LYS A 782 -16.40 -0.55 -26.71
CA LYS A 782 -15.49 0.54 -27.05
C LYS A 782 -14.73 0.97 -25.80
N TRP A 783 -13.41 1.08 -25.92
CA TRP A 783 -12.55 1.72 -24.93
C TRP A 783 -12.13 3.10 -25.43
N PRO A 784 -12.79 4.17 -24.98
CA PRO A 784 -12.44 5.53 -25.39
C PRO A 784 -11.00 5.85 -25.01
N SER A 785 -10.29 6.65 -25.80
CA SER A 785 -8.89 6.99 -25.54
C SER A 785 -8.70 7.98 -24.38
N ASN A 786 -9.76 8.71 -24.04
CA ASN A 786 -9.80 9.69 -22.95
C ASN A 786 -11.26 10.01 -22.56
N ARG A 787 -11.43 11.03 -21.72
CA ARG A 787 -12.70 11.48 -21.13
C ARG A 787 -13.72 12.15 -22.07
N TRP A 788 -13.52 12.10 -23.40
CA TRP A 788 -14.41 12.75 -24.38
C TRP A 788 -15.87 12.27 -24.38
N PRO A 789 -16.23 11.01 -24.04
CA PRO A 789 -17.62 10.58 -24.08
C PRO A 789 -18.50 11.38 -23.11
N LYS A 790 -19.78 11.57 -23.47
CA LYS A 790 -20.75 12.20 -22.56
C LYS A 790 -21.36 11.21 -21.57
N ASP A 791 -21.56 9.97 -22.02
CA ASP A 791 -22.07 8.87 -21.19
C ASP A 791 -21.14 8.62 -20.00
N LYS A 792 -21.72 8.39 -18.81
CA LYS A 792 -20.95 8.27 -17.56
C LYS A 792 -20.01 7.07 -17.61
N LYS A 793 -20.53 5.89 -18.00
CA LYS A 793 -19.75 4.64 -18.07
C LYS A 793 -18.63 4.76 -19.10
N HIS A 794 -18.92 5.26 -20.29
CA HIS A 794 -17.88 5.39 -21.33
C HIS A 794 -16.87 6.49 -21.00
N LYS A 795 -17.26 7.58 -20.35
CA LYS A 795 -16.31 8.61 -19.89
C LYS A 795 -15.34 8.03 -18.86
N GLU A 796 -15.86 7.22 -17.96
CA GLU A 796 -15.06 6.50 -16.97
C GLU A 796 -14.13 5.50 -17.64
N LEU A 797 -14.64 4.59 -18.48
CA LEU A 797 -13.81 3.69 -19.30
C LEU A 797 -12.74 4.46 -20.08
N GLY A 798 -13.07 5.65 -20.58
CA GLY A 798 -12.14 6.53 -21.27
C GLY A 798 -11.03 7.07 -20.40
N VAL A 799 -11.28 7.33 -19.12
CA VAL A 799 -10.24 7.73 -18.16
C VAL A 799 -9.31 6.56 -17.85
N TRP A 800 -9.88 5.40 -17.56
CA TRP A 800 -9.09 4.21 -17.22
C TRP A 800 -8.23 3.74 -18.38
N ASN A 801 -8.85 3.65 -19.56
CA ASN A 801 -8.13 3.29 -20.76
C ASN A 801 -7.08 4.33 -21.14
N ASN A 802 -7.27 5.61 -20.80
CA ASN A 802 -6.24 6.63 -21.00
C ASN A 802 -4.99 6.35 -20.15
N GLU A 803 -5.16 5.99 -18.88
CA GLU A 803 -4.05 5.59 -18.02
C GLU A 803 -3.37 4.32 -18.55
N ASN A 804 -4.13 3.27 -18.85
CA ASN A 804 -3.60 2.04 -19.47
C ASN A 804 -2.86 2.34 -20.79
N ALA A 805 -3.44 3.17 -21.66
CA ALA A 805 -2.85 3.55 -22.94
C ALA A 805 -1.52 4.30 -22.79
N ASN A 806 -1.37 5.12 -21.75
CA ASN A 806 -0.13 5.86 -21.51
C ASN A 806 1.07 4.91 -21.32
N PHE A 807 0.89 3.73 -20.72
CA PHE A 807 1.94 2.70 -20.62
C PHE A 807 1.96 1.78 -21.84
N PHE A 808 0.79 1.34 -22.28
CA PHE A 808 0.61 0.38 -23.38
C PHE A 808 1.29 0.82 -24.68
N LEU A 809 1.16 2.11 -25.05
CA LEU A 809 1.72 2.63 -26.29
C LEU A 809 3.22 2.38 -26.44
N GLU A 810 3.97 2.49 -25.34
CA GLU A 810 5.41 2.25 -25.35
C GLU A 810 5.73 0.76 -25.28
N ALA A 811 5.06 0.04 -24.37
CA ALA A 811 5.28 -1.37 -24.11
C ALA A 811 5.22 -2.21 -25.39
N VAL A 812 4.17 -2.03 -26.21
CA VAL A 812 4.00 -2.82 -27.44
C VAL A 812 4.74 -2.25 -28.65
N ALA A 813 5.30 -1.04 -28.58
CA ALA A 813 6.03 -0.44 -29.69
C ALA A 813 7.55 -0.58 -29.58
N MET A 814 8.11 -0.64 -28.38
CA MET A 814 9.55 -0.61 -28.18
C MET A 814 10.25 -1.72 -28.95
N ALA A 815 9.98 -2.98 -28.63
CA ALA A 815 10.61 -4.10 -29.32
C ALA A 815 10.24 -4.18 -30.82
N PRO A 816 8.97 -4.06 -31.26
CA PRO A 816 8.66 -4.17 -32.68
C PRO A 816 9.33 -3.11 -33.55
N LEU A 817 9.37 -1.85 -33.10
CA LEU A 817 9.97 -0.78 -33.90
C LEU A 817 11.50 -0.86 -33.91
N THR A 818 12.15 -1.21 -32.79
CA THR A 818 13.61 -1.35 -32.75
C THR A 818 14.08 -2.62 -33.45
N ARG A 819 13.39 -3.76 -33.25
CA ARG A 819 13.78 -5.06 -33.84
C ARG A 819 13.49 -5.13 -35.35
N ALA A 820 12.34 -4.63 -35.81
CA ALA A 820 11.88 -4.86 -37.17
C ALA A 820 12.00 -3.65 -38.12
N LEU A 821 11.86 -2.43 -37.57
CA LEU A 821 11.91 -1.20 -38.37
C LEU A 821 13.24 -0.46 -38.23
N GLY A 822 14.14 -0.92 -37.35
CA GLY A 822 15.50 -0.38 -37.19
C GLY A 822 15.52 0.99 -36.53
N TRP A 823 14.47 1.35 -35.78
CA TRP A 823 14.43 2.58 -35.02
C TRP A 823 15.37 2.49 -33.82
N SER A 824 15.95 3.62 -33.44
CA SER A 824 16.60 3.79 -32.14
C SER A 824 15.56 3.92 -31.03
N ARG A 825 15.97 3.60 -29.79
CA ARG A 825 15.13 3.79 -28.60
C ARG A 825 14.63 5.24 -28.50
N GLU A 826 15.50 6.20 -28.77
CA GLU A 826 15.21 7.63 -28.70
C GLU A 826 14.13 8.03 -29.72
N GLU A 827 14.18 7.50 -30.94
CA GLU A 827 13.15 7.72 -31.95
C GLU A 827 11.79 7.17 -31.51
N VAL A 828 11.76 5.97 -30.92
CA VAL A 828 10.54 5.39 -30.37
C VAL A 828 10.00 6.26 -29.24
N THR A 829 10.81 6.60 -28.24
CA THR A 829 10.38 7.42 -27.10
C THR A 829 9.82 8.78 -27.54
N VAL A 830 10.46 9.45 -28.52
CA VAL A 830 9.96 10.73 -29.07
C VAL A 830 8.61 10.54 -29.78
N PHE A 831 8.47 9.50 -30.58
CA PHE A 831 7.23 9.21 -31.29
C PHE A 831 6.08 8.84 -30.34
N ILE A 832 6.35 8.02 -29.32
CA ILE A 832 5.36 7.66 -28.30
C ILE A 832 4.92 8.91 -27.52
N ALA A 833 5.82 9.85 -27.22
CA ALA A 833 5.44 11.11 -26.60
C ALA A 833 4.47 11.94 -27.47
N GLN A 834 4.55 11.83 -28.81
CA GLN A 834 3.61 12.48 -29.73
C GLN A 834 2.26 11.76 -29.77
N ALA A 835 2.25 10.42 -29.84
CA ALA A 835 1.03 9.63 -29.78
C ALA A 835 0.29 9.80 -28.44
N ARG A 836 1.02 9.86 -27.31
CA ARG A 836 0.47 10.16 -25.98
C ARG A 836 -0.24 11.51 -25.95
N LYS A 837 0.29 12.55 -26.60
CA LYS A 837 -0.41 13.87 -26.67
C LYS A 837 -1.78 13.76 -27.31
N GLU A 838 -1.91 12.93 -28.35
CA GLU A 838 -3.17 12.74 -29.07
C GLU A 838 -4.13 11.85 -28.30
N VAL A 839 -3.65 10.78 -27.66
CA VAL A 839 -4.45 9.96 -26.74
C VAL A 839 -5.06 10.81 -25.63
N ASN A 840 -4.30 11.77 -25.10
CA ASN A 840 -4.71 12.66 -24.02
C ASN A 840 -5.54 13.89 -24.48
N ASP A 841 -5.74 14.10 -25.79
CA ASP A 841 -6.49 15.25 -26.30
C ASP A 841 -8.00 14.97 -26.33
N PRO A 842 -8.83 15.63 -25.49
CA PRO A 842 -10.26 15.39 -25.45
C PRO A 842 -11.01 15.86 -26.70
N ARG A 843 -10.33 16.51 -27.65
CA ARG A 843 -10.88 16.87 -28.96
C ARG A 843 -10.75 15.73 -29.98
N ILE A 844 -9.94 14.72 -29.69
CA ILE A 844 -9.78 13.52 -30.49
C ILE A 844 -10.66 12.44 -29.86
N HIS A 845 -11.79 12.13 -30.50
CA HIS A 845 -12.75 11.14 -30.04
C HIS A 845 -12.38 9.75 -30.54
N ALA A 846 -11.16 9.33 -30.20
CA ALA A 846 -10.65 8.00 -30.54
C ALA A 846 -11.14 6.95 -29.53
N TYR A 847 -11.26 5.71 -29.98
CA TYR A 847 -11.49 4.56 -29.13
C TYR A 847 -10.88 3.29 -29.72
N TRP A 848 -10.49 2.34 -28.88
CA TRP A 848 -10.14 0.98 -29.28
C TRP A 848 -11.38 0.08 -29.25
N PRO A 849 -11.71 -0.62 -30.34
CA PRO A 849 -12.73 -1.68 -30.34
C PRO A 849 -12.27 -2.88 -29.50
N ILE A 850 -13.16 -3.39 -28.66
CA ILE A 850 -12.97 -4.62 -27.89
C ILE A 850 -14.02 -5.63 -28.31
N ILE A 851 -13.64 -6.89 -28.48
CA ILE A 851 -14.50 -7.97 -28.96
C ILE A 851 -14.35 -9.17 -28.03
N SER A 852 -15.47 -9.74 -27.57
CA SER A 852 -15.50 -11.09 -26.97
C SER A 852 -16.29 -12.00 -27.90
N VAL A 853 -15.71 -13.14 -28.27
CA VAL A 853 -16.38 -14.17 -29.06
C VAL A 853 -16.27 -15.50 -28.33
N TYR A 854 -17.41 -16.17 -28.10
CA TYR A 854 -17.41 -17.52 -27.56
C TYR A 854 -18.16 -18.49 -28.46
N GLY A 855 -17.77 -19.75 -28.43
CA GLY A 855 -18.38 -20.84 -29.21
C GLY A 855 -18.32 -22.17 -28.45
N ARG A 856 -19.25 -23.07 -28.76
CA ARG A 856 -19.36 -24.38 -28.14
C ARG A 856 -18.89 -25.48 -29.07
N LYS A 857 -18.15 -26.45 -28.57
CA LYS A 857 -17.84 -27.69 -29.31
C LYS A 857 -19.11 -28.56 -29.42
N PRO A 858 -19.43 -29.13 -30.59
CA PRO A 858 -20.55 -30.06 -30.74
C PRO A 858 -20.48 -31.24 -29.74
N VAL A 859 -21.64 -31.73 -29.29
CA VAL A 859 -21.74 -32.87 -28.34
C VAL A 859 -21.55 -34.23 -29.03
N LYS A 860 -21.42 -34.25 -30.36
CA LYS A 860 -21.45 -35.46 -31.19
C LYS A 860 -20.08 -35.97 -31.58
#